data_AF-A0A955X1D2-F1
#
_entry.id   AF-A0A955X1D2-F1
#
_cell.length_a   1.000
_cell.length_b   1.000
_cell.length_c   1.000
_cell.angle_alpha   90.00
_cell.angle_beta   90.00
_cell.angle_gamma   90.00
#
_symmetry.space_group_name_H-M   'P 1'
#
loop_
_entity.id
_entity.type
_entity.pdbx_description
1 polymer ?
#
loop_
_entity_poly.entity_id
_entity_poly.type
_entity_poly.pdbx_seq_one_letter_code
_entity_poly.pdbx_strand_id
1 'polypeptide(L)'
;MKYRSLEGLAAPHPLLGPDLRPGVDRLAFTFDLLCLGLPNGEHQGLGATVWFSAGMLVMDFVQVYLSLETRGTGVHGPPPALPADLVAELTTRGTIRLSAGLRLTALRIGGASVLAGVELSAVGATERLEGAVFEQTMELELYRPAGRGRLGGQRPTDRHVVRGPALQPGLSLLSGPLGGLGRRLAPAPGLRPYCSGLGLLNPIPPPYDALEWREKPFAEKVRMVCESWALQGYGTPLPVFVVYLLKIAGYVAMWSVFVSFTPGLGGLSRFGEWWAADIAYQKFILWSMLFEVLGLGCGSGPLTGRYMPPVGGALYFLRPGTTKLPLFPGLPIIGRPRRGPVEVLLYAALIVTLVRALIAPVLTFELLLPAAVLVPVLGLVDKTIFLAARGEHYWVVTVVLAVAAFTGASWIPGAKAVHAALWFWAGVSKLNHHFPAVVCVMTSNSPVARFAWLRRLMYRRFPDDLSPSRLAELAAHFGTALELSIPVVLLLGDGGPLTVVGLVMMVALHTFITSNVPMGVPLEWNVIVVYSAFVLFGHHADVSVLSMAPTALVPFVLLFTVVLPLLGNLKPTWISFLVSMRYYAGNWACSVWLFEGESYRKLDRLTKAAPWLLDQLDRFYDRRTSTGLVGKVIAFRLMHLHGRIFGPLVDKAVDDLTRYEWVDGELVAGLALGWNFGDAHLHDEQLLASLQAQCGFAPGELRCIFVESQALFGRTLEYRIRDAATGLIEAGEVPVSALRDRQPWDERPVQASTAA
;
A
#
# COMPACT_ATOMS: atom_id res chain seq x y z
N MET A 1 -42.49 -4.83 28.83
CA MET A 1 -42.97 -5.72 29.91
C MET A 1 -41.78 -6.18 30.74
N LYS A 2 -41.84 -5.90 32.05
CA LYS A 2 -41.07 -6.37 33.22
C LYS A 2 -39.60 -6.84 33.09
N TYR A 3 -38.75 -6.03 33.71
CA TYR A 3 -37.43 -6.33 34.31
C TYR A 3 -37.49 -7.45 35.36
N ARG A 4 -36.37 -8.18 35.53
CA ARG A 4 -35.95 -8.76 36.80
C ARG A 4 -34.47 -8.48 37.06
N SER A 5 -34.24 -7.87 38.21
CA SER A 5 -32.99 -7.54 38.88
C SER A 5 -32.30 -8.76 39.47
N LEU A 6 -30.98 -8.69 39.62
CA LEU A 6 -30.25 -9.29 40.74
C LEU A 6 -29.08 -8.37 41.10
N GLU A 7 -29.31 -7.52 42.11
CA GLU A 7 -28.27 -7.02 43.01
C GLU A 7 -28.14 -8.00 44.18
N GLY A 8 -26.93 -8.11 44.73
CA GLY A 8 -26.74 -8.67 46.07
C GLY A 8 -25.41 -9.38 46.27
N LEU A 9 -24.35 -8.62 46.59
CA LEU A 9 -23.55 -8.81 47.81
C LEU A 9 -22.51 -7.70 47.92
N ALA A 10 -22.77 -6.78 48.85
CA ALA A 10 -21.84 -5.82 49.40
C ALA A 10 -21.28 -6.36 50.72
N ALA A 11 -19.99 -6.14 51.01
CA ALA A 11 -19.55 -5.41 52.22
C ALA A 11 -18.00 -5.26 52.26
N PRO A 12 -17.47 -4.10 52.72
CA PRO A 12 -16.04 -3.75 52.80
C PRO A 12 -15.49 -3.71 54.25
N HIS A 13 -14.16 -3.77 54.44
CA HIS A 13 -13.43 -3.23 55.61
C HIS A 13 -11.91 -3.05 55.28
N PRO A 14 -11.09 -2.31 56.06
CA PRO A 14 -10.40 -1.08 55.69
C PRO A 14 -8.89 -1.19 56.02
N LEU A 15 -8.10 -0.20 55.64
CA LEU A 15 -6.86 0.29 56.27
C LEU A 15 -6.00 0.95 55.20
N LEU A 16 -6.15 2.26 55.06
CA LEU A 16 -5.08 3.27 55.13
C LEU A 16 -5.61 4.60 54.56
N GLY A 17 -5.49 5.63 55.40
CA GLY A 17 -6.08 6.95 55.23
C GLY A 17 -5.32 7.87 54.27
N PRO A 18 -5.73 9.15 54.22
CA PRO A 18 -5.59 10.01 53.07
C PRO A 18 -4.37 10.92 53.17
N ASP A 19 -3.49 10.87 52.18
CA ASP A 19 -2.67 12.02 51.74
C ASP A 19 -1.97 11.63 50.44
N LEU A 20 -2.33 12.29 49.33
CA LEU A 20 -1.43 12.70 48.23
C LEU A 20 -2.22 13.40 47.10
N ARG A 21 -1.79 14.62 46.79
CA ARG A 21 -2.27 15.51 45.72
C ARG A 21 -1.74 15.06 44.32
N PRO A 22 -2.26 15.60 43.20
CA PRO A 22 -2.47 14.87 41.96
C PRO A 22 -1.27 14.92 41.00
N GLY A 23 -1.04 13.82 40.27
CA GLY A 23 -0.06 13.79 39.19
C GLY A 23 0.03 12.46 38.46
N VAL A 24 -0.25 12.51 37.15
CA VAL A 24 0.19 11.59 36.08
C VAL A 24 -0.48 10.20 36.04
N ASP A 25 -1.58 10.10 35.28
CA ASP A 25 -2.06 8.80 34.78
C ASP A 25 -1.21 8.34 33.59
N ARG A 26 -0.28 7.41 33.84
CA ARG A 26 0.24 6.47 32.84
C ARG A 26 -0.38 5.11 33.10
N LEU A 27 -1.23 4.64 32.19
CA LEU A 27 -1.72 3.26 32.17
C LEU A 27 -0.55 2.34 31.76
N ALA A 28 -0.04 1.56 32.70
CA ALA A 28 0.82 0.42 32.41
C ALA A 28 -0.06 -0.84 32.28
N PHE A 29 -0.05 -1.47 31.11
CA PHE A 29 -0.58 -2.83 30.96
C PHE A 29 0.54 -3.82 31.30
N THR A 30 0.44 -4.46 32.47
CA THR A 30 1.25 -5.63 32.81
C THR A 30 0.47 -6.86 32.37
N PHE A 31 1.02 -7.65 31.45
CA PHE A 31 0.51 -8.99 31.14
C PHE A 31 1.09 -9.97 32.18
N ASP A 32 0.33 -10.27 33.23
CA ASP A 32 0.64 -11.41 34.08
C ASP A 32 0.05 -12.69 33.46
N LEU A 33 0.93 -13.57 33.01
CA LEU A 33 0.57 -14.93 32.59
C LEU A 33 0.26 -15.74 33.84
N LEU A 34 -1.03 -15.86 34.19
CA LEU A 34 -1.46 -16.71 35.30
C LEU A 34 -1.38 -18.18 34.87
N CYS A 35 -0.27 -18.84 35.23
CA CYS A 35 -0.11 -20.28 35.10
C CYS A 35 -1.02 -21.01 36.12
N LEU A 36 -2.22 -21.39 35.70
CA LEU A 36 -2.98 -22.43 36.41
C LEU A 36 -2.42 -23.79 35.98
N GLY A 37 -1.81 -24.49 36.94
CA GLY A 37 -1.24 -25.82 36.75
C GLY A 37 -2.30 -26.86 36.37
N LEU A 38 -2.03 -27.60 35.31
CA LEU A 38 -2.71 -28.85 34.99
C LEU A 38 -1.70 -29.99 34.94
N PRO A 39 -2.06 -31.21 35.41
CA PRO A 39 -1.12 -32.31 35.55
C PRO A 39 -0.86 -33.02 34.21
N ASN A 40 0.42 -33.30 33.97
CA ASN A 40 1.01 -34.30 33.07
C ASN A 40 0.08 -35.00 32.07
N GLY A 41 0.17 -34.59 30.81
CA GLY A 41 -0.32 -35.34 29.65
C GLY A 41 -0.40 -34.45 28.41
N GLU A 42 0.37 -34.80 27.38
CA GLU A 42 0.36 -34.22 26.02
C GLU A 42 1.05 -32.85 25.82
N HIS A 43 2.35 -32.92 25.48
CA HIS A 43 3.12 -31.80 24.95
C HIS A 43 2.89 -31.61 23.44
N GLN A 44 1.85 -30.88 23.04
CA GLN A 44 1.82 -30.12 21.77
C GLN A 44 0.92 -28.89 21.94
N GLY A 45 1.49 -27.70 22.16
CA GLY A 45 0.63 -26.51 22.32
C GLY A 45 1.28 -25.16 22.64
N LEU A 46 2.61 -25.04 22.69
CA LEU A 46 3.28 -23.76 23.04
C LEU A 46 3.91 -23.01 21.86
N GLY A 47 3.70 -23.47 20.62
CA GLY A 47 4.34 -22.91 19.44
C GLY A 47 3.76 -21.57 18.93
N ALA A 48 2.47 -21.31 19.09
CA ALA A 48 1.79 -20.26 18.31
C ALA A 48 2.12 -18.82 18.75
N THR A 49 2.30 -18.56 20.05
CA THR A 49 2.58 -17.21 20.57
C THR A 49 4.03 -16.77 20.32
N VAL A 50 4.95 -17.73 20.22
CA VAL A 50 6.38 -17.49 19.98
C VAL A 50 6.63 -17.06 18.52
N TRP A 51 5.87 -17.58 17.55
CA TRP A 51 6.04 -17.23 16.13
C TRP A 51 5.57 -15.82 15.78
N PHE A 52 4.52 -15.31 16.44
CA PHE A 52 4.04 -13.94 16.22
C PHE A 52 5.09 -12.90 16.61
N SER A 53 5.85 -13.18 17.68
CA SER A 53 6.97 -12.35 18.14
C SER A 53 8.22 -12.55 17.28
N ALA A 54 8.48 -13.77 16.80
CA ALA A 54 9.63 -14.08 15.93
C ALA A 54 9.54 -13.40 14.56
N GLY A 55 8.34 -13.25 13.97
CA GLY A 55 8.16 -12.52 12.72
C GLY A 55 8.49 -11.02 12.83
N MET A 56 8.22 -10.41 13.99
CA MET A 56 8.65 -9.03 14.28
C MET A 56 10.14 -8.95 14.60
N LEU A 57 10.67 -9.89 15.38
CA LEU A 57 12.09 -9.95 15.74
C LEU A 57 13.02 -10.26 14.55
N VAL A 58 12.58 -11.01 13.53
CA VAL A 58 13.38 -11.23 12.31
C VAL A 58 13.52 -9.93 11.52
N MET A 59 12.49 -9.08 11.50
CA MET A 59 12.58 -7.75 10.87
C MET A 59 13.51 -6.82 11.66
N ASP A 60 13.45 -6.85 12.99
CA ASP A 60 14.34 -6.06 13.85
C ASP A 60 15.79 -6.61 13.85
N PHE A 61 16.00 -7.92 13.78
CA PHE A 61 17.33 -8.54 13.78
C PHE A 61 18.06 -8.32 12.45
N VAL A 62 17.35 -8.40 11.32
CA VAL A 62 17.89 -7.98 10.01
C VAL A 62 18.24 -6.49 10.05
N GLN A 63 17.43 -5.64 10.70
CA GLN A 63 17.73 -4.21 10.84
C GLN A 63 18.95 -3.92 11.74
N VAL A 64 19.11 -4.63 12.88
CA VAL A 64 20.24 -4.43 13.79
C VAL A 64 21.55 -4.93 13.18
N TYR A 65 21.54 -6.08 12.50
CA TYR A 65 22.73 -6.60 11.81
C TYR A 65 23.22 -5.63 10.71
N LEU A 66 22.28 -5.01 9.97
CA LEU A 66 22.59 -4.04 8.92
C LEU A 66 23.01 -2.66 9.46
N SER A 67 22.56 -2.29 10.67
CA SER A 67 22.98 -1.04 11.33
C SER A 67 24.40 -1.11 11.91
N LEU A 68 24.93 -2.31 12.16
CA LEU A 68 26.31 -2.51 12.61
C LEU A 68 27.30 -2.46 11.44
N GLU A 69 26.92 -2.92 10.26
CA GLU A 69 27.75 -2.84 9.05
C GLU A 69 27.93 -1.40 8.53
N THR A 70 26.98 -0.51 8.85
CA THR A 70 26.99 0.90 8.42
C THR A 70 27.71 1.85 9.39
N ARG A 71 28.15 1.38 10.56
CA ARG A 71 28.93 2.17 11.53
C ARG A 71 30.19 1.43 11.98
N GLY A 72 31.28 1.52 11.21
CA GLY A 72 32.58 1.09 11.73
C GLY A 72 33.70 0.89 10.72
N THR A 73 34.42 1.98 10.44
CA THR A 73 35.86 2.04 10.11
C THR A 73 36.38 1.23 8.93
N GLY A 74 36.65 1.94 7.82
CA GLY A 74 37.49 1.44 6.75
C GLY A 74 38.92 1.18 7.23
N VAL A 75 39.28 -0.09 7.39
CA VAL A 75 40.67 -0.58 7.34
C VAL A 75 40.63 -1.92 6.61
N HIS A 76 41.27 -1.99 5.45
CA HIS A 76 41.43 -3.23 4.68
C HIS A 76 42.47 -4.14 5.35
N GLY A 77 42.03 -5.31 5.85
CA GLY A 77 42.88 -6.42 6.28
C GLY A 77 42.03 -7.67 6.57
N PRO A 78 42.54 -8.90 6.39
CA PRO A 78 41.80 -10.11 6.72
C PRO A 78 41.53 -10.19 8.24
N PRO A 79 40.38 -10.74 8.68
CA PRO A 79 40.00 -10.73 10.09
C PRO A 79 41.00 -11.53 10.95
N PRO A 80 41.30 -11.09 12.19
CA PRO A 80 42.19 -11.84 13.07
C PRO A 80 41.51 -13.12 13.54
N ALA A 81 42.28 -14.22 13.59
CA ALA A 81 41.83 -15.47 14.18
C ALA A 81 41.60 -15.28 15.70
N LEU A 82 40.50 -15.82 16.21
CA LEU A 82 40.16 -15.76 17.64
C LEU A 82 41.18 -16.55 18.48
N PRO A 83 41.58 -16.04 19.67
CA PRO A 83 42.47 -16.76 20.59
C PRO A 83 41.87 -18.11 21.03
N ALA A 84 42.70 -19.15 21.11
CA ALA A 84 42.29 -20.54 21.36
C ALA A 84 41.61 -20.75 22.73
N ASP A 85 41.81 -19.83 23.66
CA ASP A 85 41.20 -19.71 24.98
C ASP A 85 39.71 -19.35 24.92
N LEU A 86 39.24 -18.63 23.89
CA LEU A 86 37.81 -18.34 23.69
C LEU A 86 37.03 -19.53 23.11
N VAL A 87 37.73 -20.46 22.42
CA VAL A 87 37.13 -21.66 21.83
C VAL A 87 36.79 -22.70 22.90
N ALA A 88 37.50 -22.68 24.04
CA ALA A 88 37.29 -23.62 25.13
C ALA A 88 36.04 -23.33 25.99
N GLU A 89 35.57 -22.07 26.06
CA GLU A 89 34.39 -21.69 26.87
C GLU A 89 33.05 -21.90 26.15
N LEU A 90 33.05 -22.25 24.86
CA LEU A 90 31.86 -22.42 24.03
C LEU A 90 31.28 -23.84 23.99
N THR A 91 31.84 -24.80 24.74
CA THR A 91 31.49 -26.23 24.56
C THR A 91 30.50 -26.83 25.56
N THR A 92 30.03 -26.14 26.60
CA THR A 92 28.92 -26.67 27.42
C THR A 92 28.09 -25.54 28.06
N ARG A 93 26.91 -25.25 27.46
CA ARG A 93 25.89 -24.24 27.87
C ARG A 93 26.34 -22.77 27.71
N GLY A 94 26.14 -22.18 26.53
CA GLY A 94 26.45 -20.77 26.27
C GLY A 94 25.27 -19.82 26.52
N THR A 95 25.44 -18.87 27.44
CA THR A 95 24.57 -17.68 27.60
C THR A 95 25.32 -16.48 27.01
N ILE A 96 24.68 -15.69 26.13
CA ILE A 96 25.31 -14.51 25.54
C ILE A 96 24.86 -13.26 26.31
N ARG A 97 25.81 -12.47 26.81
CA ARG A 97 25.58 -11.18 27.49
C ARG A 97 25.89 -10.06 26.50
N LEU A 98 24.91 -9.21 26.20
CA LEU A 98 25.12 -8.01 25.40
C LEU A 98 25.12 -6.76 26.31
N SER A 99 25.84 -5.71 25.89
CA SER A 99 26.20 -4.52 26.68
C SER A 99 25.04 -3.62 27.13
N ALA A 100 23.78 -4.01 26.89
CA ALA A 100 22.57 -3.25 27.23
C ALA A 100 21.62 -3.99 28.19
N GLY A 101 22.12 -4.94 28.99
CA GLY A 101 21.29 -5.66 29.97
C GLY A 101 20.38 -6.74 29.38
N LEU A 102 20.58 -7.08 28.11
CA LEU A 102 19.85 -8.14 27.42
C LEU A 102 20.52 -9.50 27.68
N ARG A 103 19.75 -10.48 28.16
CA ARG A 103 20.19 -11.88 28.24
C ARG A 103 19.50 -12.73 27.18
N LEU A 104 20.29 -13.46 26.42
CA LEU A 104 19.83 -14.43 25.43
C LEU A 104 20.23 -15.84 25.86
N THR A 105 19.26 -16.74 25.94
CA THR A 105 19.49 -18.16 26.25
C THR A 105 19.10 -19.00 25.05
N ALA A 106 20.04 -19.81 24.55
CA ALA A 106 19.79 -20.75 23.45
C ALA A 106 19.80 -22.19 23.99
N LEU A 107 18.86 -23.01 23.52
CA LEU A 107 18.81 -24.44 23.80
C LEU A 107 19.18 -25.22 22.54
N ARG A 108 20.02 -26.24 22.71
CA ARG A 108 20.45 -27.12 21.62
C ARG A 108 19.61 -28.38 21.66
N ILE A 109 18.83 -28.62 20.61
CA ILE A 109 18.05 -29.87 20.45
C ILE A 109 18.43 -30.46 19.09
N GLY A 110 18.97 -31.68 19.09
CA GLY A 110 19.23 -32.43 17.85
C GLY A 110 20.19 -31.77 16.86
N GLY A 111 21.17 -30.99 17.32
CA GLY A 111 22.17 -30.35 16.46
C GLY A 111 21.78 -28.95 15.93
N ALA A 112 20.54 -28.51 16.13
CA ALA A 112 20.10 -27.14 15.85
C ALA A 112 20.08 -26.29 17.14
N SER A 113 20.48 -25.03 17.04
CA SER A 113 20.37 -24.04 18.12
C SER A 113 19.05 -23.29 17.99
N VAL A 114 18.19 -23.36 19.01
CA VAL A 114 16.90 -22.66 19.06
C VAL A 114 16.97 -21.61 20.18
N LEU A 115 16.57 -20.37 19.89
CA LEU A 115 16.48 -19.29 20.88
C LEU A 115 15.33 -19.61 21.85
N ALA A 116 15.63 -19.80 23.13
CA ALA A 116 14.66 -20.31 24.12
C ALA A 116 14.10 -19.23 25.06
N GLY A 117 14.68 -18.02 25.08
CA GLY A 117 14.14 -16.90 25.86
C GLY A 117 14.94 -15.61 25.70
N VAL A 118 14.23 -14.48 25.84
CA VAL A 118 14.80 -13.13 25.93
C VAL A 118 14.28 -12.51 27.23
N GLU A 119 15.19 -12.15 28.13
CA GLU A 119 14.84 -11.52 29.40
C GLU A 119 15.42 -10.10 29.44
N LEU A 120 14.59 -9.13 29.82
CA LEU A 120 14.91 -7.72 29.86
C LEU A 120 14.73 -7.24 31.31
N SER A 121 15.83 -7.24 32.07
CA SER A 121 15.79 -6.83 33.47
C SER A 121 15.93 -5.30 33.55
N ALA A 122 14.90 -4.61 34.03
CA ALA A 122 15.02 -3.22 34.46
C ALA A 122 15.89 -3.19 35.72
N VAL A 123 17.18 -2.89 35.57
CA VAL A 123 18.06 -2.70 36.73
C VAL A 123 17.87 -1.27 37.24
N GLY A 124 17.10 -1.14 38.31
CA GLY A 124 17.26 -0.04 39.24
C GLY A 124 18.50 -0.28 40.10
N ALA A 125 19.51 0.56 39.93
CA ALA A 125 20.60 0.71 40.90
C ALA A 125 21.07 2.16 40.87
N THR A 126 20.60 2.93 41.85
CA THR A 126 21.24 4.14 42.36
C THR A 126 22.49 3.74 43.11
N GLU A 127 23.68 3.97 42.55
CA GLU A 127 24.91 4.27 43.32
C GLU A 127 26.03 4.77 42.40
N ARG A 128 26.82 5.71 42.93
CA ARG A 128 27.90 6.44 42.25
C ARG A 128 28.99 5.50 41.73
N LEU A 129 29.40 5.68 40.48
CA LEU A 129 30.74 5.33 40.01
C LEU A 129 31.37 6.58 39.38
N GLU A 130 32.24 7.22 40.16
CA GLU A 130 33.19 8.21 39.70
C GLU A 130 34.27 7.54 38.82
N GLY A 131 34.69 8.25 37.77
CA GLY A 131 36.04 8.13 37.21
C GLY A 131 36.29 7.00 36.18
N ALA A 132 36.03 7.28 34.90
CA ALA A 132 36.90 6.84 33.81
C ALA A 132 36.80 7.84 32.64
N VAL A 133 37.83 8.66 32.54
CA VAL A 133 38.08 9.64 31.48
C VAL A 133 38.51 8.90 30.21
N PHE A 134 37.86 9.17 29.09
CA PHE A 134 38.49 9.15 27.77
C PHE A 134 38.11 10.44 27.05
N GLU A 135 39.07 11.36 26.99
CA GLU A 135 39.01 12.60 26.22
C GLU A 135 39.00 12.29 24.72
N GLN A 136 38.02 12.84 23.99
CA GLN A 136 38.21 13.23 22.60
C GLN A 136 37.77 14.68 22.45
N THR A 137 38.78 15.52 22.22
CA THR A 137 38.73 16.95 21.97
C THR A 137 37.92 17.24 20.71
N MET A 138 36.80 17.95 20.84
CA MET A 138 36.08 18.58 19.74
C MET A 138 36.43 20.08 19.74
N GLU A 139 37.13 20.53 18.70
CA GLU A 139 37.22 21.96 18.38
C GLU A 139 35.85 22.47 17.89
N LEU A 140 35.37 23.52 18.55
CA LEU A 140 34.12 24.22 18.28
C LEU A 140 34.48 25.61 17.74
N GLU A 141 34.34 25.83 16.43
CA GLU A 141 34.30 27.19 15.87
C GLU A 141 32.88 27.75 16.03
N LEU A 142 32.75 28.69 16.97
CA LEU A 142 31.56 29.49 17.23
C LEU A 142 31.63 30.77 16.39
N TYR A 143 30.68 30.97 15.46
CA TYR A 143 30.46 32.28 14.82
C TYR A 143 29.29 33.00 15.51
N ARG A 144 29.57 34.14 16.16
CA ARG A 144 28.57 35.10 16.67
C ARG A 144 28.61 36.40 15.86
N PRO A 145 27.47 37.12 15.75
CA PRO A 145 27.31 38.28 14.87
C PRO A 145 27.76 39.58 15.53
N ALA A 146 28.18 40.56 14.72
CA ALA A 146 28.36 41.94 15.16
C ALA A 146 27.69 42.91 14.16
N GLY A 147 26.94 43.86 14.69
CA GLY A 147 26.25 44.89 13.91
C GLY A 147 26.76 46.32 14.21
N ARG A 148 26.61 47.16 13.17
CA ARG A 148 26.50 48.64 13.10
C ARG A 148 27.71 49.55 13.38
N GLY A 149 28.05 50.32 12.34
CA GLY A 149 28.66 51.66 12.40
C GLY A 149 28.60 52.38 11.03
N ARG A 150 27.97 53.57 10.98
CA ARG A 150 27.91 54.55 9.85
C ARG A 150 29.31 55.22 9.65
N LEU A 151 29.74 55.89 8.56
CA LEU A 151 29.17 56.96 7.72
C LEU A 151 30.21 57.33 6.61
N GLY A 152 29.75 57.82 5.43
CA GLY A 152 30.51 58.63 4.43
C GLY A 152 31.29 57.83 3.36
N GLY A 153 31.33 58.15 2.06
CA GLY A 153 30.80 59.25 1.24
C GLY A 153 31.49 59.19 -0.14
N GLN A 154 30.79 59.65 -1.18
CA GLN A 154 31.25 60.04 -2.54
C GLN A 154 31.42 58.99 -3.67
N ARG A 155 30.62 59.19 -4.74
CA ARG A 155 30.85 58.79 -6.15
C ARG A 155 31.91 59.71 -6.79
N PRO A 156 32.42 59.47 -8.04
CA PRO A 156 31.66 59.85 -9.26
C PRO A 156 31.92 59.01 -10.55
N THR A 157 30.96 59.09 -11.51
CA THR A 157 31.07 59.24 -13.00
C THR A 157 31.85 58.19 -13.85
N ASP A 158 31.67 57.94 -15.16
CA ASP A 158 30.72 58.28 -16.23
C ASP A 158 30.98 57.32 -17.44
N ARG A 159 29.97 57.18 -18.30
CA ARG A 159 29.95 56.96 -19.78
C ARG A 159 31.12 56.24 -20.51
N HIS A 160 30.77 55.32 -21.43
CA HIS A 160 30.93 55.55 -22.89
C HIS A 160 30.27 54.46 -23.77
N VAL A 161 29.71 54.93 -24.90
CA VAL A 161 29.04 54.25 -26.02
C VAL A 161 29.92 54.38 -27.26
N VAL A 162 30.11 53.34 -28.10
CA VAL A 162 30.36 53.41 -29.57
C VAL A 162 30.04 52.01 -30.18
N ARG A 163 28.94 51.81 -30.94
CA ARG A 163 28.75 51.79 -32.43
C ARG A 163 29.63 50.81 -33.25
N GLY A 164 28.97 49.95 -34.05
CA GLY A 164 29.53 49.15 -35.18
C GLY A 164 29.94 50.01 -36.39
N PRO A 165 30.30 49.48 -37.60
CA PRO A 165 29.44 48.64 -38.48
C PRO A 165 30.21 47.55 -39.33
N ALA A 166 29.56 46.47 -39.81
CA ALA A 166 28.99 46.15 -41.15
C ALA A 166 29.92 45.79 -42.35
N LEU A 167 29.41 44.86 -43.19
CA LEU A 167 29.70 44.47 -44.61
C LEU A 167 30.35 43.07 -44.80
N GLN A 168 29.68 42.01 -45.31
CA GLN A 168 29.13 41.64 -46.65
C GLN A 168 30.10 40.81 -47.56
N PRO A 169 29.65 40.09 -48.63
CA PRO A 169 29.61 38.61 -48.69
C PRO A 169 30.43 37.97 -49.84
N GLY A 170 30.48 36.63 -49.92
CA GLY A 170 31.09 35.92 -51.06
C GLY A 170 30.64 34.46 -51.20
N LEU A 171 29.96 34.17 -52.32
CA LEU A 171 29.55 32.85 -52.82
C LEU A 171 30.68 32.21 -53.66
N SER A 172 30.88 30.89 -53.55
CA SER A 172 31.25 30.05 -54.70
C SER A 172 30.92 28.58 -54.47
N LEU A 173 30.53 27.94 -55.57
CA LEU A 173 29.89 26.63 -55.71
C LEU A 173 30.87 25.61 -56.34
N LEU A 174 30.59 24.33 -56.08
CA LEU A 174 30.93 23.10 -56.86
C LEU A 174 32.33 22.49 -56.75
N SER A 175 32.42 21.34 -56.06
CA SER A 175 32.75 20.02 -56.63
C SER A 175 32.92 18.95 -55.52
N GLY A 176 32.22 17.81 -55.61
CA GLY A 176 32.44 16.63 -54.73
C GLY A 176 33.72 15.85 -55.13
N PRO A 177 34.05 14.67 -54.54
CA PRO A 177 33.14 13.69 -53.93
C PRO A 177 33.63 12.96 -52.64
N LEU A 178 32.71 12.16 -52.06
CA LEU A 178 32.92 10.93 -51.28
C LEU A 178 33.89 10.90 -50.07
N GLY A 179 33.33 10.73 -48.87
CA GLY A 179 34.02 10.16 -47.70
C GLY A 179 33.66 10.85 -46.38
N GLY A 180 32.88 10.19 -45.51
CA GLY A 180 32.48 10.80 -44.25
C GLY A 180 31.75 9.87 -43.29
N LEU A 181 32.45 8.87 -42.79
CA LEU A 181 32.12 8.13 -41.57
C LEU A 181 31.87 9.10 -40.39
N GLY A 182 30.77 8.87 -39.68
CA GLY A 182 30.63 9.06 -38.23
C GLY A 182 31.00 10.44 -37.65
N ARG A 183 30.01 11.34 -37.54
CA ARG A 183 29.99 12.33 -36.46
C ARG A 183 28.85 12.04 -35.50
N ARG A 184 29.20 11.36 -34.40
CA ARG A 184 28.43 11.37 -33.16
C ARG A 184 28.41 12.82 -32.65
N LEU A 185 27.21 13.38 -32.48
CA LEU A 185 27.02 14.60 -31.70
C LEU A 185 27.48 14.31 -30.27
N ALA A 186 28.49 15.05 -29.81
CA ALA A 186 28.96 14.99 -28.42
C ALA A 186 27.89 15.59 -27.49
N PRO A 187 27.61 15.00 -26.32
CA PRO A 187 26.72 15.59 -25.34
C PRO A 187 27.37 16.79 -24.65
N ALA A 188 26.53 17.73 -24.18
CA ALA A 188 26.93 18.95 -23.48
C ALA A 188 27.83 18.67 -22.25
N PRO A 189 28.86 19.50 -21.99
CA PRO A 189 29.74 19.32 -20.84
C PRO A 189 29.07 19.89 -19.57
N GLY A 190 28.82 19.04 -18.56
CA GLY A 190 28.30 19.50 -17.27
C GLY A 190 27.75 18.43 -16.32
N LEU A 191 27.40 17.23 -16.81
CA LEU A 191 26.95 16.13 -15.94
C LEU A 191 28.15 15.36 -15.41
N ARG A 192 28.56 15.62 -14.16
CA ARG A 192 29.44 14.69 -13.44
C ARG A 192 28.69 13.36 -13.28
N PRO A 193 29.30 12.20 -13.61
CA PRO A 193 28.68 10.91 -13.33
C PRO A 193 28.45 10.74 -11.83
N TYR A 194 27.22 10.37 -11.46
CA TYR A 194 26.85 9.93 -10.12
C TYR A 194 27.65 8.66 -9.77
N CYS A 195 28.81 8.83 -9.14
CA CYS A 195 29.52 7.75 -8.44
C CYS A 195 29.42 8.01 -6.94
N SER A 196 28.25 7.75 -6.38
CA SER A 196 28.07 7.44 -4.95
C SER A 196 27.43 6.06 -4.91
N GLY A 197 28.09 5.10 -4.26
CA GLY A 197 27.89 3.65 -4.42
C GLY A 197 26.43 3.21 -4.65
N LEU A 198 26.23 2.38 -5.67
CA LEU A 198 25.03 1.57 -5.85
C LEU A 198 24.95 0.56 -4.69
N GLY A 199 24.60 1.04 -3.51
CA GLY A 199 24.20 0.19 -2.40
C GLY A 199 22.95 -0.57 -2.80
N LEU A 200 22.89 -1.86 -2.48
CA LEU A 200 21.76 -2.75 -2.76
C LEU A 200 20.41 -2.19 -2.27
N LEU A 201 20.45 -1.29 -1.28
CA LEU A 201 19.32 -0.65 -0.61
C LEU A 201 18.85 0.66 -1.26
N ASN A 202 19.64 1.23 -2.18
CA ASN A 202 19.33 2.52 -2.79
C ASN A 202 18.36 2.35 -3.97
N PRO A 203 17.35 3.22 -4.09
CA PRO A 203 16.51 3.23 -5.29
C PRO A 203 17.33 3.64 -6.51
N ILE A 204 16.82 3.32 -7.70
CA ILE A 204 17.42 3.80 -8.95
C ILE A 204 17.32 5.33 -8.96
N PRO A 205 18.45 6.06 -8.99
CA PRO A 205 18.41 7.51 -9.00
C PRO A 205 17.69 8.00 -10.27
N PRO A 206 16.86 9.06 -10.16
CA PRO A 206 16.29 9.69 -11.33
C PRO A 206 17.40 10.25 -12.24
N PRO A 207 17.15 10.41 -13.55
CA PRO A 207 18.12 10.98 -14.50
C PRO A 207 18.28 12.51 -14.37
N TYR A 208 17.90 13.08 -13.23
CA TYR A 208 17.88 14.51 -12.94
C TYR A 208 18.18 14.76 -11.46
N ASP A 209 18.63 15.98 -11.14
CA ASP A 209 18.78 16.41 -9.74
C ASP A 209 17.39 16.63 -9.12
N ALA A 210 17.06 15.87 -8.08
CA ALA A 210 15.73 15.89 -7.47
C ALA A 210 15.39 17.21 -6.76
N LEU A 211 16.39 17.94 -6.26
CA LEU A 211 16.17 19.22 -5.57
C LEU A 211 15.98 20.34 -6.61
N GLU A 212 16.79 20.36 -7.67
CA GLU A 212 16.59 21.30 -8.78
C GLU A 212 15.27 21.02 -9.51
N TRP A 213 14.92 19.73 -9.69
CA TRP A 213 13.65 19.32 -10.26
C TRP A 213 12.47 19.92 -9.50
N ARG A 214 12.50 19.92 -8.16
CA ARG A 214 11.43 20.45 -7.32
C ARG A 214 11.16 21.94 -7.53
N GLU A 215 12.09 22.70 -8.08
CA GLU A 215 11.92 24.14 -8.33
C GLU A 215 11.47 24.46 -9.78
N LYS A 216 11.42 23.46 -10.66
CA LYS A 216 11.03 23.65 -12.08
C LYS A 216 9.53 23.97 -12.28
N PRO A 217 9.14 24.55 -13.42
CA PRO A 217 7.72 24.65 -13.82
C PRO A 217 7.05 23.27 -13.91
N PHE A 218 5.73 23.22 -13.72
CA PHE A 218 4.98 21.96 -13.62
C PHE A 218 5.13 21.08 -14.87
N ALA A 219 4.87 21.60 -16.07
CA ALA A 219 5.07 20.84 -17.31
C ALA A 219 6.47 20.22 -17.42
N GLU A 220 7.52 20.98 -17.08
CA GLU A 220 8.90 20.48 -17.15
C GLU A 220 9.14 19.37 -16.11
N LYS A 221 8.68 19.57 -14.86
CA LYS A 221 8.73 18.56 -13.80
C LYS A 221 8.06 17.26 -14.23
N VAL A 222 6.83 17.37 -14.74
CA VAL A 222 6.00 16.24 -15.15
C VAL A 222 6.66 15.47 -16.28
N ARG A 223 7.18 16.18 -17.30
CA ARG A 223 7.88 15.55 -18.41
C ARG A 223 9.07 14.72 -17.90
N MET A 224 9.91 15.31 -17.05
CA MET A 224 11.09 14.63 -16.50
C MET A 224 10.73 13.38 -15.70
N VAL A 225 9.71 13.43 -14.83
CA VAL A 225 9.30 12.26 -14.04
C VAL A 225 8.59 11.20 -14.89
N CYS A 226 7.83 11.59 -15.91
CA CYS A 226 7.16 10.64 -16.81
C CYS A 226 8.16 9.92 -17.72
N GLU A 227 9.15 10.63 -18.26
CA GLU A 227 10.25 10.02 -19.02
C GLU A 227 11.08 9.07 -18.14
N SER A 228 11.33 9.47 -16.88
CA SER A 228 11.99 8.63 -15.89
C SER A 228 11.16 7.38 -15.57
N TRP A 229 9.85 7.50 -15.34
CA TRP A 229 8.97 6.35 -15.12
C TRP A 229 8.95 5.42 -16.32
N ALA A 230 8.80 5.96 -17.53
CA ALA A 230 8.75 5.17 -18.76
C ALA A 230 9.97 4.24 -18.88
N LEU A 231 11.17 4.71 -18.52
CA LEU A 231 12.40 3.92 -18.61
C LEU A 231 12.77 3.15 -17.35
N GLN A 232 12.51 3.69 -16.15
CA GLN A 232 12.99 3.14 -14.88
C GLN A 232 11.89 2.51 -14.02
N GLY A 233 10.61 2.80 -14.29
CA GLY A 233 9.50 2.53 -13.38
C GLY A 233 9.62 3.36 -12.10
N TYR A 234 9.03 2.87 -11.01
CA TYR A 234 9.16 3.53 -9.71
C TYR A 234 10.62 3.60 -9.23
N GLY A 235 11.48 2.68 -9.68
CA GLY A 235 12.90 2.65 -9.31
C GLY A 235 13.17 1.96 -7.97
N THR A 236 12.24 1.11 -7.53
CA THR A 236 12.31 0.35 -6.28
C THR A 236 13.60 -0.45 -6.14
N PRO A 237 14.26 -0.43 -4.98
CA PRO A 237 15.38 -1.32 -4.66
C PRO A 237 14.98 -2.79 -4.76
N LEU A 238 15.91 -3.66 -5.19
CA LEU A 238 15.66 -5.10 -5.29
C LEU A 238 15.21 -5.75 -3.95
N PRO A 239 15.80 -5.40 -2.79
CA PRO A 239 15.40 -5.97 -1.49
C PRO A 239 13.93 -5.75 -1.14
N VAL A 240 13.31 -4.66 -1.61
CA VAL A 240 11.88 -4.42 -1.39
C VAL A 240 11.03 -5.51 -2.05
N PHE A 241 11.40 -5.96 -3.27
CA PHE A 241 10.71 -7.09 -3.91
C PHE A 241 10.91 -8.41 -3.16
N VAL A 242 12.08 -8.62 -2.55
CA VAL A 242 12.33 -9.78 -1.68
C VAL A 242 11.42 -9.75 -0.45
N VAL A 243 11.21 -8.59 0.16
CA VAL A 243 10.26 -8.44 1.28
C VAL A 243 8.85 -8.87 0.86
N TYR A 244 8.39 -8.49 -0.33
CA TYR A 244 7.09 -8.95 -0.84
C TYR A 244 7.03 -10.46 -1.11
N LEU A 245 8.12 -11.07 -1.59
CA LEU A 245 8.19 -12.52 -1.74
C LEU A 245 8.13 -13.24 -0.39
N LEU A 246 8.85 -12.73 0.63
CA LEU A 246 8.80 -13.25 1.99
C LEU A 246 7.41 -13.08 2.61
N LYS A 247 6.73 -11.96 2.33
CA LYS A 247 5.36 -11.69 2.74
C LYS A 247 4.39 -12.73 2.17
N ILE A 248 4.48 -13.04 0.86
CA ILE A 248 3.70 -14.12 0.23
C ILE A 248 4.01 -15.48 0.87
N ALA A 249 5.29 -15.79 1.08
CA ALA A 249 5.68 -17.05 1.71
C ALA A 249 5.13 -17.18 3.13
N GLY A 250 5.20 -16.11 3.93
CA GLY A 250 4.61 -16.03 5.27
C GLY A 250 3.09 -16.16 5.25
N TYR A 251 2.42 -15.55 4.27
CA TYR A 251 0.99 -15.66 4.07
C TYR A 251 0.54 -17.11 3.79
N VAL A 252 1.24 -17.83 2.92
CA VAL A 252 0.97 -19.26 2.63
C VAL A 252 1.35 -20.16 3.81
N ALA A 253 2.47 -19.86 4.49
CA ALA A 253 2.90 -20.64 5.65
C ALA A 253 1.91 -20.53 6.81
N MET A 254 1.40 -19.33 7.09
CA MET A 254 0.41 -19.11 8.15
C MET A 254 -0.93 -19.77 7.82
N TRP A 255 -1.35 -19.77 6.54
CA TRP A 255 -2.51 -20.56 6.12
C TRP A 255 -2.33 -22.05 6.45
N SER A 256 -1.17 -22.64 6.15
CA SER A 256 -0.90 -24.03 6.51
C SER A 256 -0.90 -24.28 8.02
N VAL A 257 -0.45 -23.31 8.83
CA VAL A 257 -0.58 -23.39 10.29
C VAL A 257 -2.05 -23.48 10.68
N PHE A 258 -2.93 -22.65 10.11
CA PHE A 258 -4.38 -22.74 10.40
C PHE A 258 -4.99 -24.07 9.96
N VAL A 259 -4.56 -24.62 8.82
CA VAL A 259 -5.00 -25.94 8.37
C VAL A 259 -4.58 -27.05 9.34
N SER A 260 -3.39 -26.95 9.95
CA SER A 260 -2.88 -27.97 10.88
C SER A 260 -3.71 -28.14 12.17
N PHE A 261 -4.59 -27.19 12.50
CA PHE A 261 -5.55 -27.35 13.60
C PHE A 261 -6.72 -28.29 13.24
N THR A 262 -6.84 -28.71 11.98
CA THR A 262 -7.85 -29.69 11.55
C THR A 262 -7.29 -31.11 11.73
N PRO A 263 -7.93 -31.97 12.55
CA PRO A 263 -7.48 -33.33 12.77
C PRO A 263 -7.32 -34.11 11.45
N GLY A 264 -6.20 -34.81 11.32
CA GLY A 264 -5.86 -35.60 10.13
C GLY A 264 -5.19 -34.80 9.00
N LEU A 265 -5.28 -33.46 9.00
CA LEU A 265 -4.57 -32.61 8.05
C LEU A 265 -3.22 -32.20 8.64
N GLY A 266 -2.13 -32.51 7.93
CA GLY A 266 -0.78 -32.14 8.36
C GLY A 266 -0.42 -30.68 8.08
N GLY A 267 0.86 -30.32 8.29
CA GLY A 267 1.40 -29.03 7.87
C GLY A 267 1.83 -29.00 6.39
N LEU A 268 2.65 -28.00 6.02
CA LEU A 268 3.15 -27.80 4.65
C LEU A 268 3.84 -29.04 4.06
N SER A 269 4.46 -29.89 4.88
CA SER A 269 5.10 -31.13 4.42
C SER A 269 4.13 -32.13 3.78
N ARG A 270 2.83 -32.03 4.09
CA ARG A 270 1.77 -32.87 3.53
C ARG A 270 0.85 -32.10 2.57
N PHE A 271 1.31 -30.95 2.04
CA PHE A 271 0.51 -30.07 1.19
C PHE A 271 -0.21 -30.80 0.05
N GLY A 272 0.48 -31.72 -0.63
CA GLY A 272 -0.09 -32.50 -1.74
C GLY A 272 -1.34 -33.33 -1.37
N GLU A 273 -1.54 -33.60 -0.07
CA GLU A 273 -2.68 -34.39 0.41
C GLU A 273 -3.88 -33.51 0.81
N TRP A 274 -3.65 -32.32 1.35
CA TRP A 274 -4.72 -31.50 1.95
C TRP A 274 -5.05 -30.22 1.18
N TRP A 275 -4.24 -29.83 0.19
CA TRP A 275 -4.41 -28.53 -0.50
C TRP A 275 -5.81 -28.33 -1.09
N ALA A 276 -6.48 -29.39 -1.52
CA ALA A 276 -7.82 -29.34 -2.12
C ALA A 276 -8.95 -29.67 -1.12
N ALA A 277 -8.64 -29.93 0.15
CA ALA A 277 -9.67 -30.19 1.15
C ALA A 277 -10.55 -28.96 1.38
N ASP A 278 -11.87 -29.14 1.48
CA ASP A 278 -12.84 -28.07 1.70
C ASP A 278 -12.45 -27.11 2.83
N ILE A 279 -12.10 -27.66 4.00
CA ILE A 279 -11.72 -26.89 5.18
C ILE A 279 -10.45 -26.07 4.96
N ALA A 280 -9.53 -26.53 4.10
CA ALA A 280 -8.33 -25.78 3.75
C ALA A 280 -8.69 -24.55 2.92
N TYR A 281 -9.59 -24.70 1.94
CA TYR A 281 -10.12 -23.58 1.15
C TYR A 281 -10.87 -22.57 2.03
N GLN A 282 -11.78 -23.06 2.88
CA GLN A 282 -12.58 -22.23 3.78
C GLN A 282 -11.70 -21.43 4.75
N LYS A 283 -10.71 -22.08 5.36
CA LYS A 283 -9.72 -21.39 6.22
C LYS A 283 -8.88 -20.40 5.43
N PHE A 284 -8.58 -20.66 4.16
CA PHE A 284 -7.83 -19.69 3.35
C PHE A 284 -8.63 -18.40 3.17
N ILE A 285 -9.92 -18.49 2.82
CA ILE A 285 -10.80 -17.31 2.68
C ILE A 285 -10.84 -16.47 3.96
N LEU A 286 -11.03 -17.12 5.12
CA LEU A 286 -11.06 -16.41 6.41
C LEU A 286 -9.69 -15.80 6.75
N TRP A 287 -8.60 -16.51 6.44
CA TRP A 287 -7.25 -16.01 6.64
C TRP A 287 -6.96 -14.80 5.75
N SER A 288 -7.36 -14.83 4.48
CA SER A 288 -7.21 -13.68 3.57
C SER A 288 -7.95 -12.46 4.09
N MET A 289 -9.18 -12.64 4.57
CA MET A 289 -9.93 -11.55 5.20
C MET A 289 -9.20 -10.99 6.42
N LEU A 290 -8.73 -11.86 7.32
CA LEU A 290 -7.98 -11.44 8.51
C LEU A 290 -6.69 -10.70 8.12
N PHE A 291 -5.94 -11.22 7.15
CA PHE A 291 -4.69 -10.65 6.67
C PHE A 291 -4.88 -9.24 6.09
N GLU A 292 -5.94 -9.04 5.31
CA GLU A 292 -6.27 -7.72 4.75
C GLU A 292 -6.70 -6.72 5.85
N VAL A 293 -7.61 -7.10 6.75
CA VAL A 293 -8.09 -6.15 7.78
C VAL A 293 -7.02 -5.77 8.78
N LEU A 294 -6.08 -6.67 9.07
CA LEU A 294 -4.88 -6.36 9.87
C LEU A 294 -3.98 -5.30 9.22
N GLY A 295 -4.15 -5.03 7.91
CA GLY A 295 -3.33 -4.12 7.13
C GLY A 295 -2.04 -4.77 6.62
N LEU A 296 -2.00 -6.11 6.61
CA LEU A 296 -0.88 -6.88 6.07
C LEU A 296 -1.05 -7.11 4.58
N GLY A 297 -2.27 -7.16 4.05
CA GLY A 297 -2.56 -7.41 2.63
C GLY A 297 -2.22 -6.26 1.69
N CYS A 298 -3.21 -5.89 0.88
CA CYS A 298 -3.18 -4.78 -0.05
C CYS A 298 -2.94 -3.45 0.68
N GLY A 299 -2.22 -2.51 0.05
CA GLY A 299 -1.98 -1.20 0.68
C GLY A 299 -0.93 -1.22 1.81
N SER A 300 -0.07 -2.25 1.87
CA SER A 300 1.06 -2.37 2.79
C SER A 300 2.42 -2.26 2.10
N GLY A 301 3.41 -1.75 2.84
CA GLY A 301 4.80 -1.67 2.44
C GLY A 301 5.17 -0.52 1.47
N PRO A 302 6.47 -0.41 1.12
CA PRO A 302 7.03 0.75 0.41
C PRO A 302 6.44 1.05 -0.98
N LEU A 303 5.83 0.06 -1.65
CA LEU A 303 5.20 0.23 -2.97
C LEU A 303 3.80 0.85 -2.87
N THR A 304 3.34 1.12 -1.65
CA THR A 304 2.05 1.76 -1.34
C THR A 304 2.24 3.08 -0.59
N GLY A 305 3.47 3.58 -0.53
CA GLY A 305 3.79 4.79 0.26
C GLY A 305 3.79 4.56 1.77
N ARG A 306 3.94 3.31 2.24
CA ARG A 306 4.11 2.99 3.67
C ARG A 306 5.51 2.52 3.97
N TYR A 307 6.28 3.34 4.66
CA TYR A 307 7.68 3.02 4.98
C TYR A 307 7.85 2.74 6.47
N MET A 308 7.31 3.59 7.35
CA MET A 308 7.44 3.39 8.79
C MET A 308 6.27 4.01 9.58
N PRO A 309 5.37 3.20 10.17
CA PRO A 309 5.29 1.73 10.03
C PRO A 309 4.92 1.30 8.60
N PRO A 310 5.37 0.11 8.14
CA PRO A 310 5.05 -0.39 6.80
C PRO A 310 3.60 -0.91 6.68
N VAL A 311 2.84 -0.91 7.77
CA VAL A 311 1.47 -1.40 7.84
C VAL A 311 0.57 -0.34 8.45
N GLY A 312 -0.71 -0.37 8.08
CA GLY A 312 -1.75 0.48 8.66
C GLY A 312 -2.75 -0.37 9.45
N GLY A 313 -3.96 -0.55 8.91
CA GLY A 313 -4.95 -1.51 9.38
C GLY A 313 -5.15 -1.48 10.89
N ALA A 314 -4.75 -2.57 11.57
CA ALA A 314 -4.90 -2.72 13.02
C ALA A 314 -4.29 -1.57 13.84
N LEU A 315 -3.20 -0.93 13.37
CA LEU A 315 -2.57 0.21 14.07
C LEU A 315 -3.49 1.45 14.14
N TYR A 316 -4.47 1.52 13.25
CA TYR A 316 -5.49 2.56 13.20
C TYR A 316 -6.84 2.07 13.72
N PHE A 317 -7.30 0.91 13.27
CA PHE A 317 -8.64 0.41 13.56
C PHE A 317 -8.84 0.01 15.03
N LEU A 318 -7.78 -0.37 15.75
CA LEU A 318 -7.81 -0.61 17.20
C LEU A 318 -7.54 0.65 18.04
N ARG A 319 -7.28 1.80 17.40
CA ARG A 319 -6.89 3.03 18.10
C ARG A 319 -8.07 4.01 18.15
N PRO A 320 -8.63 4.29 19.33
CA PRO A 320 -9.61 5.36 19.51
C PRO A 320 -9.07 6.71 19.04
N GLY A 321 -9.96 7.56 18.51
CA GLY A 321 -9.63 8.90 18.03
C GLY A 321 -9.16 8.97 16.58
N THR A 322 -8.82 7.84 15.95
CA THR A 322 -8.44 7.79 14.53
C THR A 322 -9.61 8.15 13.61
N THR A 323 -9.30 8.71 12.44
CA THR A 323 -10.32 9.10 11.45
C THR A 323 -10.99 7.87 10.83
N LYS A 324 -12.31 7.93 10.64
CA LYS A 324 -13.14 6.93 9.93
C LYS A 324 -14.07 7.59 8.91
N LEU A 325 -14.59 6.79 7.99
CA LEU A 325 -15.60 7.22 7.00
C LEU A 325 -16.91 6.44 7.20
N PRO A 326 -17.89 6.95 7.97
CA PRO A 326 -19.17 6.27 8.14
C PRO A 326 -19.97 6.23 6.83
N LEU A 327 -20.78 5.19 6.63
CA LEU A 327 -21.63 5.07 5.44
C LEU A 327 -22.67 6.21 5.36
N PHE A 328 -23.21 6.60 6.52
CA PHE A 328 -24.16 7.68 6.67
C PHE A 328 -23.57 8.78 7.58
N PRO A 329 -22.86 9.78 7.00
CA PRO A 329 -22.32 10.90 7.76
C PRO A 329 -23.42 11.68 8.48
N GLY A 330 -23.14 12.14 9.70
CA GLY A 330 -24.05 13.01 10.46
C GLY A 330 -25.10 12.30 11.34
N LEU A 331 -25.24 10.97 11.23
CA LEU A 331 -26.08 10.21 12.18
C LEU A 331 -25.54 10.29 13.62
N PRO A 332 -26.43 10.35 14.65
CA PRO A 332 -26.00 10.33 16.04
C PRO A 332 -25.18 9.06 16.33
N ILE A 333 -24.08 9.22 17.08
CA ILE A 333 -23.19 8.13 17.53
C ILE A 333 -22.36 7.49 16.41
N ILE A 334 -22.98 6.91 15.37
CA ILE A 334 -22.28 6.14 14.32
C ILE A 334 -21.76 7.00 13.17
N GLY A 335 -22.34 8.18 12.94
CA GLY A 335 -21.97 9.10 11.84
C GLY A 335 -20.81 10.04 12.16
N ARG A 336 -20.15 9.89 13.32
CA ARG A 336 -19.02 10.72 13.74
C ARG A 336 -17.75 10.47 12.90
N PRO A 337 -16.85 11.45 12.70
CA PRO A 337 -15.66 11.29 11.87
C PRO A 337 -14.51 10.53 12.54
N ARG A 338 -14.61 10.21 13.85
CA ARG A 338 -13.56 9.51 14.62
C ARG A 338 -14.05 8.19 15.16
N ARG A 339 -13.19 7.17 15.16
CA ARG A 339 -13.43 5.89 15.85
C ARG A 339 -13.46 6.13 17.35
N GLY A 340 -14.48 5.64 18.03
CA GLY A 340 -14.50 5.56 19.48
C GLY A 340 -14.60 4.11 19.93
N PRO A 341 -15.00 3.87 21.19
CA PRO A 341 -14.97 2.53 21.77
C PRO A 341 -15.82 1.51 21.00
N VAL A 342 -17.00 1.91 20.51
CA VAL A 342 -17.90 1.01 19.76
C VAL A 342 -17.23 0.46 18.50
N GLU A 343 -16.66 1.32 17.66
CA GLU A 343 -16.00 0.89 16.42
C GLU A 343 -14.76 0.03 16.70
N VAL A 344 -13.98 0.41 17.71
CA VAL A 344 -12.79 -0.35 18.13
C VAL A 344 -13.17 -1.75 18.64
N LEU A 345 -14.22 -1.85 19.47
CA LEU A 345 -14.70 -3.13 20.00
C LEU A 345 -15.30 -4.02 18.90
N LEU A 346 -16.07 -3.45 17.97
CA LEU A 346 -16.58 -4.18 16.80
C LEU A 346 -15.44 -4.74 15.94
N TYR A 347 -14.41 -3.94 15.70
CA TYR A 347 -13.23 -4.37 14.95
C TYR A 347 -12.43 -5.45 15.68
N ALA A 348 -12.20 -5.28 17.00
CA ALA A 348 -11.56 -6.31 17.82
C ALA A 348 -12.36 -7.62 17.83
N ALA A 349 -13.69 -7.54 17.92
CA ALA A 349 -14.57 -8.71 17.85
C ALA A 349 -14.46 -9.43 16.49
N LEU A 350 -14.29 -8.71 15.39
CA LEU A 350 -14.05 -9.30 14.07
C LEU A 350 -12.74 -10.10 14.06
N ILE A 351 -11.64 -9.51 14.55
CA ILE A 351 -10.34 -10.20 14.65
C ILE A 351 -10.48 -11.48 15.48
N VAL A 352 -11.05 -11.37 16.69
CA VAL A 352 -11.23 -12.52 17.60
C VAL A 352 -12.06 -13.62 16.96
N THR A 353 -13.15 -13.25 16.28
CA THR A 353 -14.02 -14.22 15.59
C THR A 353 -13.27 -14.94 14.47
N LEU A 354 -12.54 -14.21 13.63
CA LEU A 354 -11.78 -14.81 12.53
C LEU A 354 -10.70 -15.76 13.05
N VAL A 355 -9.95 -15.35 14.07
CA VAL A 355 -8.94 -16.22 14.71
C VAL A 355 -9.59 -17.46 15.32
N ARG A 356 -10.71 -17.30 16.05
CA ARG A 356 -11.45 -18.42 16.65
C ARG A 356 -11.91 -19.43 15.58
N ALA A 357 -12.42 -18.95 14.45
CA ALA A 357 -12.82 -19.81 13.34
C ALA A 357 -11.60 -20.53 12.71
N LEU A 358 -10.49 -19.80 12.51
CA LEU A 358 -9.28 -20.34 11.88
C LEU A 358 -8.61 -21.46 12.69
N ILE A 359 -8.63 -21.38 14.02
CA ILE A 359 -8.06 -22.42 14.90
C ILE A 359 -9.04 -23.56 15.19
N ALA A 360 -10.30 -23.46 14.76
CA ALA A 360 -11.27 -24.51 14.98
C ALA A 360 -10.96 -25.74 14.10
N PRO A 361 -11.21 -26.96 14.59
CA PRO A 361 -11.01 -28.17 13.79
C PRO A 361 -12.02 -28.29 12.65
N VAL A 362 -13.24 -27.75 12.85
CA VAL A 362 -14.34 -27.72 11.90
C VAL A 362 -14.97 -26.33 11.92
N LEU A 363 -15.38 -25.82 10.76
CA LEU A 363 -16.08 -24.55 10.64
C LEU A 363 -17.59 -24.76 10.69
N THR A 364 -18.20 -24.45 11.82
CA THR A 364 -19.67 -24.49 12.00
C THR A 364 -20.30 -23.14 11.68
N PHE A 365 -21.64 -23.13 11.56
CA PHE A 365 -22.40 -21.90 11.36
C PHE A 365 -22.13 -20.86 12.45
N GLU A 366 -22.04 -21.28 13.72
CA GLU A 366 -21.82 -20.42 14.89
C GLU A 366 -20.44 -19.75 14.89
N LEU A 367 -19.45 -20.35 14.21
CA LEU A 367 -18.12 -19.79 14.04
C LEU A 367 -18.07 -18.77 12.89
N LEU A 368 -18.86 -18.98 11.83
CA LEU A 368 -18.87 -18.13 10.63
C LEU A 368 -19.84 -16.95 10.75
N LEU A 369 -20.98 -17.15 11.40
CA LEU A 369 -22.04 -16.15 11.53
C LEU A 369 -21.55 -14.82 12.12
N PRO A 370 -20.72 -14.77 13.19
CA PRO A 370 -20.33 -13.48 13.74
C PRO A 370 -19.48 -12.68 12.75
N ALA A 371 -18.62 -13.30 11.94
CA ALA A 371 -17.87 -12.59 10.89
C ALA A 371 -18.80 -12.12 9.77
N ALA A 372 -19.76 -12.95 9.36
CA ALA A 372 -20.78 -12.61 8.37
C ALA A 372 -21.61 -11.38 8.80
N VAL A 373 -21.88 -11.21 10.09
CA VAL A 373 -22.63 -10.08 10.65
C VAL A 373 -21.75 -8.86 10.97
N LEU A 374 -20.55 -9.06 11.52
CA LEU A 374 -19.69 -7.96 11.98
C LEU A 374 -19.17 -7.11 10.82
N VAL A 375 -18.82 -7.70 9.68
CA VAL A 375 -18.29 -6.96 8.52
C VAL A 375 -19.29 -5.91 7.97
N PRO A 376 -20.57 -6.21 7.69
CA PRO A 376 -21.51 -5.20 7.23
C PRO A 376 -21.82 -4.18 8.33
N VAL A 377 -21.90 -4.59 9.61
CA VAL A 377 -22.05 -3.65 10.74
C VAL A 377 -20.88 -2.67 10.80
N LEU A 378 -19.65 -3.18 10.60
CA LEU A 378 -18.45 -2.36 10.48
C LEU A 378 -18.53 -1.43 9.26
N GLY A 379 -19.05 -1.90 8.13
CA GLY A 379 -19.26 -1.07 6.94
C GLY A 379 -20.25 0.09 7.15
N LEU A 380 -21.29 -0.10 7.97
CA LEU A 380 -22.22 0.96 8.34
C LEU A 380 -21.51 2.08 9.13
N VAL A 381 -20.63 1.70 10.07
CA VAL A 381 -19.96 2.66 10.96
C VAL A 381 -18.63 3.19 10.39
N ASP A 382 -17.97 2.44 9.51
CA ASP A 382 -16.70 2.74 8.86
C ASP A 382 -16.52 1.93 7.57
N LYS A 383 -16.83 2.56 6.43
CA LYS A 383 -16.70 1.96 5.10
C LYS A 383 -15.28 1.46 4.81
N THR A 384 -14.26 2.11 5.38
CA THR A 384 -12.85 1.71 5.20
C THR A 384 -12.63 0.26 5.64
N ILE A 385 -13.24 -0.16 6.75
CA ILE A 385 -13.05 -1.51 7.29
C ILE A 385 -13.78 -2.55 6.44
N PHE A 386 -14.96 -2.22 5.91
CA PHE A 386 -15.67 -3.10 4.98
C PHE A 386 -14.88 -3.34 3.69
N LEU A 387 -14.29 -2.28 3.13
CA LEU A 387 -13.43 -2.37 1.95
C LEU A 387 -12.13 -3.13 2.26
N ALA A 388 -11.50 -2.86 3.41
CA ALA A 388 -10.34 -3.62 3.86
C ALA A 388 -10.67 -5.11 4.05
N ALA A 389 -11.87 -5.46 4.51
CA ALA A 389 -12.32 -6.85 4.64
C ALA A 389 -12.63 -7.53 3.30
N ARG A 390 -12.46 -6.82 2.17
CA ARG A 390 -12.87 -7.28 0.83
C ARG A 390 -14.33 -7.72 0.84
N GLY A 391 -15.20 -6.79 1.23
CA GLY A 391 -16.64 -6.97 1.35
C GLY A 391 -17.30 -7.54 0.10
N GLU A 392 -16.69 -7.39 -1.07
CA GLU A 392 -17.14 -7.93 -2.35
C GLU A 392 -16.67 -9.36 -2.67
N HIS A 393 -15.67 -9.86 -1.94
CA HIS A 393 -15.01 -11.14 -2.22
C HIS A 393 -15.02 -12.07 -1.01
N TYR A 394 -14.09 -11.88 -0.07
CA TYR A 394 -13.93 -12.80 1.05
C TYR A 394 -15.17 -12.83 1.93
N TRP A 395 -15.81 -11.69 2.18
CA TRP A 395 -17.02 -11.64 2.99
C TRP A 395 -18.21 -12.33 2.32
N VAL A 396 -18.41 -12.13 1.01
CA VAL A 396 -19.48 -12.80 0.26
C VAL A 396 -19.29 -14.31 0.32
N VAL A 397 -18.06 -14.80 0.14
CA VAL A 397 -17.75 -16.23 0.27
C VAL A 397 -18.00 -16.70 1.71
N THR A 398 -17.59 -15.96 2.74
CA THR A 398 -17.89 -16.30 4.15
C THR A 398 -19.39 -16.41 4.43
N VAL A 399 -20.24 -15.57 3.83
CA VAL A 399 -21.71 -15.70 3.94
C VAL A 399 -22.19 -16.99 3.26
N VAL A 400 -21.67 -17.31 2.08
CA VAL A 400 -21.95 -18.60 1.40
C VAL A 400 -21.55 -19.78 2.29
N LEU A 401 -20.36 -19.74 2.90
CA LEU A 401 -19.90 -20.76 3.83
C LEU A 401 -20.82 -20.90 5.06
N ALA A 402 -21.26 -19.78 5.63
CA ALA A 402 -22.15 -19.79 6.79
C ALA A 402 -23.51 -20.42 6.44
N VAL A 403 -24.10 -20.04 5.32
CA VAL A 403 -25.39 -20.60 4.87
C VAL A 403 -25.25 -22.09 4.54
N ALA A 404 -24.16 -22.50 3.89
CA ALA A 404 -23.86 -23.91 3.64
C ALA A 404 -23.73 -24.71 4.95
N ALA A 405 -22.98 -24.18 5.93
CA ALA A 405 -22.83 -24.81 7.24
C ALA A 405 -24.16 -24.92 8.02
N PHE A 406 -25.07 -23.96 7.85
CA PHE A 406 -26.39 -23.99 8.48
C PHE A 406 -27.36 -24.98 7.81
N THR A 407 -27.32 -25.08 6.48
CA THR A 407 -28.30 -25.85 5.70
C THR A 407 -27.83 -27.25 5.31
N GLY A 408 -26.53 -27.52 5.39
CA GLY A 408 -25.91 -28.74 4.85
C GLY A 408 -25.75 -28.73 3.32
N ALA A 409 -26.07 -27.61 2.65
CA ALA A 409 -25.88 -27.47 1.21
C ALA A 409 -24.39 -27.31 0.84
N SER A 410 -24.05 -27.56 -0.42
CA SER A 410 -22.70 -27.31 -0.92
C SER A 410 -22.42 -25.80 -1.03
N TRP A 411 -21.28 -25.37 -0.51
CA TRP A 411 -20.79 -23.99 -0.61
C TRP A 411 -20.13 -23.68 -1.97
N ILE A 412 -19.74 -24.72 -2.72
CA ILE A 412 -18.93 -24.62 -3.94
C ILE A 412 -19.61 -23.79 -5.05
N PRO A 413 -20.92 -23.96 -5.36
CA PRO A 413 -21.58 -23.17 -6.39
C PRO A 413 -21.51 -21.66 -6.12
N GLY A 414 -21.74 -21.24 -4.86
CA GLY A 414 -21.65 -19.84 -4.47
C GLY A 414 -20.22 -19.29 -4.59
N ALA A 415 -19.21 -20.05 -4.15
CA ALA A 415 -17.81 -19.67 -4.28
C ALA A 415 -17.36 -19.57 -5.76
N LYS A 416 -17.80 -20.50 -6.63
CA LYS A 416 -17.60 -20.43 -8.08
C LYS A 416 -18.19 -19.16 -8.68
N ALA A 417 -19.43 -18.82 -8.31
CA ALA A 417 -20.10 -17.60 -8.80
C ALA A 417 -19.31 -16.33 -8.45
N VAL A 418 -18.83 -16.23 -7.21
CA VAL A 418 -18.02 -15.06 -6.77
C VAL A 418 -16.71 -14.98 -7.58
N HIS A 419 -15.97 -16.07 -7.72
CA HIS A 419 -14.70 -16.04 -8.46
C HIS A 419 -14.88 -15.78 -9.95
N ALA A 420 -15.90 -16.37 -10.57
CA ALA A 420 -16.23 -16.10 -11.96
C ALA A 420 -16.59 -14.62 -12.17
N ALA A 421 -17.35 -14.03 -11.24
CA ALA A 421 -17.71 -12.61 -11.30
C ALA A 421 -16.49 -11.69 -11.18
N LEU A 422 -15.52 -12.00 -10.31
CA LEU A 422 -14.29 -11.21 -10.17
C LEU A 422 -13.55 -11.08 -11.50
N TRP A 423 -13.32 -12.18 -12.23
CA TRP A 423 -12.67 -12.12 -13.54
C TRP A 423 -13.55 -11.45 -14.59
N PHE A 424 -14.86 -11.78 -14.61
CA PHE A 424 -15.77 -11.22 -15.59
C PHE A 424 -15.84 -9.70 -15.50
N TRP A 425 -16.11 -9.15 -14.31
CA TRP A 425 -16.24 -7.70 -14.13
C TRP A 425 -14.90 -6.97 -14.21
N ALA A 426 -13.80 -7.59 -13.77
CA ALA A 426 -12.47 -7.03 -13.99
C ALA A 426 -12.16 -6.93 -15.50
N GLY A 427 -12.57 -7.91 -16.30
CA GLY A 427 -12.50 -7.86 -17.77
C GLY A 427 -13.42 -6.80 -18.38
N VAL A 428 -14.70 -6.75 -17.96
CA VAL A 428 -15.67 -5.75 -18.44
C VAL A 428 -15.17 -4.33 -18.17
N SER A 429 -14.60 -4.10 -17.00
CA SER A 429 -14.10 -2.78 -16.62
C SER A 429 -12.98 -2.29 -17.54
N LYS A 430 -12.27 -3.17 -18.25
CA LYS A 430 -11.19 -2.88 -19.21
C LYS A 430 -11.69 -2.57 -20.63
N LEU A 431 -12.99 -2.66 -20.90
CA LEU A 431 -13.62 -2.28 -22.17
C LEU A 431 -13.68 -0.74 -22.32
N ASN A 432 -12.51 -0.11 -22.37
CA ASN A 432 -12.35 1.35 -22.34
C ASN A 432 -11.04 1.80 -23.02
N HIS A 433 -10.77 3.11 -23.05
CA HIS A 433 -9.53 3.68 -23.61
C HIS A 433 -8.40 3.89 -22.59
N HIS A 434 -8.66 3.67 -21.30
CA HIS A 434 -7.71 3.81 -20.20
C HIS A 434 -6.74 2.63 -20.09
N PHE A 435 -7.21 1.41 -20.33
CA PHE A 435 -6.43 0.19 -20.07
C PHE A 435 -5.10 0.10 -20.84
N PRO A 436 -4.98 0.56 -22.11
CA PRO A 436 -3.67 0.62 -22.78
C PRO A 436 -2.62 1.44 -22.03
N ALA A 437 -3.00 2.54 -21.37
CA ALA A 437 -2.08 3.33 -20.56
C ALA A 437 -1.62 2.57 -19.30
N VAL A 438 -2.51 1.78 -18.70
CA VAL A 438 -2.16 0.89 -17.57
C VAL A 438 -1.10 -0.12 -18.00
N VAL A 439 -1.26 -0.75 -19.17
CA VAL A 439 -0.29 -1.71 -19.71
C VAL A 439 1.09 -1.07 -19.89
N CYS A 440 1.16 0.16 -20.40
CA CYS A 440 2.41 0.92 -20.50
C CYS A 440 3.05 1.12 -19.12
N VAL A 441 2.29 1.68 -18.18
CA VAL A 441 2.77 2.05 -16.83
C VAL A 441 3.21 0.81 -16.04
N MET A 442 2.44 -0.27 -16.09
CA MET A 442 2.76 -1.54 -15.42
C MET A 442 4.00 -2.20 -16.01
N THR A 443 4.11 -2.28 -17.34
CA THR A 443 5.29 -2.86 -18.00
C THR A 443 6.55 -2.06 -17.67
N SER A 444 6.44 -0.73 -17.63
CA SER A 444 7.53 0.15 -17.18
C SER A 444 7.91 -0.07 -15.71
N ASN A 445 6.96 -0.45 -14.84
CA ASN A 445 7.22 -0.73 -13.43
C ASN A 445 7.74 -2.14 -13.15
N SER A 446 7.56 -3.10 -14.08
CA SER A 446 7.88 -4.50 -13.85
C SER A 446 9.34 -4.72 -13.44
N PRO A 447 9.59 -5.48 -12.34
CA PRO A 447 10.94 -5.89 -11.96
C PRO A 447 11.55 -6.95 -12.89
N VAL A 448 10.73 -7.62 -13.72
CA VAL A 448 11.19 -8.65 -14.67
C VAL A 448 11.39 -8.05 -16.06
N ALA A 449 10.49 -7.18 -16.52
CA ALA A 449 10.58 -6.51 -17.83
C ALA A 449 11.39 -5.19 -17.74
N ARG A 450 12.65 -5.27 -17.31
CA ARG A 450 13.54 -4.10 -17.11
C ARG A 450 14.25 -3.61 -18.37
N PHE A 451 13.93 -4.18 -19.53
CA PHE A 451 14.61 -3.87 -20.78
C PHE A 451 14.15 -2.52 -21.36
N ALA A 452 15.07 -1.57 -21.48
CA ALA A 452 14.77 -0.23 -21.97
C ALA A 452 14.14 -0.23 -23.38
N TRP A 453 14.55 -1.14 -24.27
CA TRP A 453 13.98 -1.26 -25.60
C TRP A 453 12.50 -1.67 -25.54
N LEU A 454 12.15 -2.64 -24.70
CA LEU A 454 10.76 -3.10 -24.54
C LEU A 454 9.89 -2.01 -23.93
N ARG A 455 10.40 -1.33 -22.89
CA ARG A 455 9.71 -0.22 -22.25
C ARG A 455 9.43 0.92 -23.24
N ARG A 456 10.38 1.27 -24.10
CA ARG A 456 10.18 2.27 -25.17
C ARG A 456 9.12 1.84 -26.18
N LEU A 457 9.06 0.55 -26.54
CA LEU A 457 8.05 0.03 -27.47
C LEU A 457 6.61 0.11 -26.92
N MET A 458 6.42 0.29 -25.61
CA MET A 458 5.08 0.53 -25.04
C MET A 458 4.51 1.90 -25.40
N TYR A 459 5.35 2.85 -25.82
CA TYR A 459 4.97 4.22 -26.12
C TYR A 459 5.06 4.51 -27.61
N ARG A 460 4.19 5.39 -28.12
CA ARG A 460 4.10 5.67 -29.57
C ARG A 460 5.42 6.22 -30.12
N ARG A 461 6.06 7.15 -29.40
CA ARG A 461 7.37 7.72 -29.77
C ARG A 461 8.06 8.27 -28.53
N PHE A 462 8.77 7.42 -27.80
CA PHE A 462 9.59 7.88 -26.66
C PHE A 462 10.78 8.73 -27.14
N PRO A 463 11.10 9.87 -26.50
CA PRO A 463 10.44 10.45 -25.32
C PRO A 463 9.28 11.42 -25.63
N ASP A 464 9.09 11.82 -26.88
CA ASP A 464 8.23 12.95 -27.27
C ASP A 464 6.71 12.67 -27.22
N ASP A 465 6.30 11.40 -27.27
CA ASP A 465 4.90 10.96 -27.18
C ASP A 465 4.80 9.68 -26.33
N LEU A 466 4.31 9.87 -25.09
CA LEU A 466 4.03 8.80 -24.12
C LEU A 466 2.60 8.26 -24.21
N SER A 467 1.91 8.47 -25.33
CA SER A 467 0.67 7.75 -25.62
C SER A 467 0.94 6.26 -25.83
N PRO A 468 -0.02 5.39 -25.48
CA PRO A 468 0.09 3.96 -25.77
C PRO A 468 0.44 3.69 -27.24
N SER A 469 1.38 2.79 -27.47
CA SER A 469 1.71 2.30 -28.81
C SER A 469 0.68 1.26 -29.29
N ARG A 470 0.73 0.90 -30.57
CA ARG A 470 -0.06 -0.23 -31.10
C ARG A 470 0.23 -1.55 -30.38
N LEU A 471 1.46 -1.74 -29.91
CA LEU A 471 1.83 -2.93 -29.13
C LEU A 471 1.12 -2.93 -27.77
N ALA A 472 1.09 -1.79 -27.08
CA ALA A 472 0.37 -1.64 -25.82
C ALA A 472 -1.15 -1.80 -25.99
N GLU A 473 -1.72 -1.23 -27.06
CA GLU A 473 -3.14 -1.42 -27.41
C GLU A 473 -3.47 -2.89 -27.68
N LEU A 474 -2.67 -3.57 -28.49
CA LEU A 474 -2.87 -5.01 -28.78
C LEU A 474 -2.74 -5.87 -27.51
N ALA A 475 -1.73 -5.60 -26.68
CA ALA A 475 -1.54 -6.29 -25.41
C ALA A 475 -2.72 -6.04 -24.45
N ALA A 476 -3.25 -4.82 -24.40
CA ALA A 476 -4.43 -4.48 -23.60
C ALA A 476 -5.68 -5.21 -24.08
N HIS A 477 -5.91 -5.26 -25.40
CA HIS A 477 -7.04 -6.01 -25.97
C HIS A 477 -6.91 -7.52 -25.72
N PHE A 478 -5.71 -8.08 -25.88
CA PHE A 478 -5.45 -9.49 -25.58
C PHE A 478 -5.69 -9.80 -24.10
N GLY A 479 -5.16 -8.97 -23.19
CA GLY A 479 -5.38 -9.12 -21.75
C GLY A 479 -6.86 -9.06 -21.38
N THR A 480 -7.61 -8.13 -21.98
CA THR A 480 -9.06 -8.00 -21.78
C THR A 480 -9.82 -9.24 -22.27
N ALA A 481 -9.50 -9.72 -23.47
CA ALA A 481 -10.13 -10.91 -24.03
C ALA A 481 -9.81 -12.16 -23.21
N LEU A 482 -8.56 -12.32 -22.78
CA LEU A 482 -8.11 -13.41 -21.92
C LEU A 482 -8.90 -13.42 -20.59
N GLU A 483 -8.98 -12.28 -19.93
CA GLU A 483 -9.65 -12.13 -18.63
C GLU A 483 -11.16 -12.40 -18.70
N LEU A 484 -11.84 -11.95 -19.77
CA LEU A 484 -13.25 -12.25 -20.01
C LEU A 484 -13.49 -13.73 -20.37
N SER A 485 -12.53 -14.38 -21.02
CA SER A 485 -12.66 -15.76 -21.48
C SER A 485 -12.47 -16.77 -20.35
N ILE A 486 -11.61 -16.49 -19.37
CA ILE A 486 -11.33 -17.39 -18.23
C ILE A 486 -12.61 -17.87 -17.52
N PRO A 487 -13.50 -17.00 -17.01
CA PRO A 487 -14.68 -17.46 -16.29
C PRO A 487 -15.64 -18.24 -17.20
N VAL A 488 -15.75 -17.89 -18.48
CA VAL A 488 -16.60 -18.61 -19.44
C VAL A 488 -16.07 -20.03 -19.67
N VAL A 489 -14.77 -20.16 -19.98
CA VAL A 489 -14.12 -21.45 -20.23
C VAL A 489 -14.17 -22.35 -18.99
N LEU A 490 -13.87 -21.79 -17.81
CA LEU A 490 -13.87 -22.55 -16.56
C LEU A 490 -15.28 -22.96 -16.10
N LEU A 491 -16.31 -22.14 -16.33
CA LEU A 491 -17.70 -22.50 -15.99
C LEU A 491 -18.30 -23.55 -16.93
N LEU A 492 -17.80 -23.64 -18.16
CA LEU A 492 -18.20 -24.66 -19.14
C LEU A 492 -17.38 -25.95 -19.02
N GLY A 493 -16.27 -25.92 -18.27
CA GLY A 493 -15.42 -27.07 -18.03
C GLY A 493 -16.00 -28.06 -17.03
N ASP A 494 -15.69 -29.34 -17.22
CA ASP A 494 -16.16 -30.51 -16.45
C ASP A 494 -15.02 -31.33 -15.84
N GLY A 495 -13.80 -30.77 -15.80
CA GLY A 495 -12.56 -31.44 -15.42
C GLY A 495 -11.74 -31.96 -16.60
N GLY A 496 -12.32 -31.97 -17.81
CA GLY A 496 -11.64 -32.38 -19.05
C GLY A 496 -10.69 -31.33 -19.65
N PRO A 497 -10.30 -31.49 -20.94
CA PRO A 497 -9.34 -30.60 -21.61
C PRO A 497 -9.73 -29.12 -21.58
N LEU A 498 -11.02 -28.79 -21.66
CA LEU A 498 -11.50 -27.40 -21.59
C LEU A 498 -11.15 -26.73 -20.26
N THR A 499 -11.29 -27.48 -19.16
CA THR A 499 -10.91 -27.03 -17.81
C THR A 499 -9.41 -26.76 -17.73
N VAL A 500 -8.58 -27.66 -18.29
CA VAL A 500 -7.12 -27.48 -18.34
C VAL A 500 -6.76 -26.22 -19.11
N VAL A 501 -7.39 -25.97 -20.26
CA VAL A 501 -7.20 -24.74 -21.04
C VAL A 501 -7.53 -23.51 -20.21
N GLY A 502 -8.69 -23.49 -19.54
CA GLY A 502 -9.09 -22.39 -18.67
C GLY A 502 -8.12 -22.15 -17.51
N LEU A 503 -7.61 -23.21 -16.88
CA LEU A 503 -6.62 -23.12 -15.81
C LEU A 503 -5.28 -22.57 -16.32
N VAL A 504 -4.82 -23.01 -17.50
CA VAL A 504 -3.59 -22.49 -18.13
C VAL A 504 -3.74 -21.00 -18.47
N MET A 505 -4.86 -20.60 -19.05
CA MET A 505 -5.19 -19.19 -19.33
C MET A 505 -5.15 -18.35 -18.06
N MET A 506 -5.77 -18.85 -16.99
CA MET A 506 -5.80 -18.21 -15.68
C MET A 506 -4.39 -18.09 -15.08
N VAL A 507 -3.59 -19.16 -15.06
CA VAL A 507 -2.20 -19.11 -14.56
C VAL A 507 -1.38 -18.12 -15.38
N ALA A 508 -1.49 -18.12 -16.71
CA ALA A 508 -0.76 -17.20 -17.57
C ALA A 508 -1.08 -15.73 -17.24
N LEU A 509 -2.37 -15.40 -17.09
CA LEU A 509 -2.81 -14.05 -16.70
C LEU A 509 -2.24 -13.64 -15.32
N HIS A 510 -2.40 -14.48 -14.30
CA HIS A 510 -1.99 -14.16 -12.93
C HIS A 510 -0.46 -14.17 -12.75
N THR A 511 0.25 -14.95 -13.57
CA THR A 511 1.72 -14.88 -13.67
C THR A 511 2.15 -13.54 -14.24
N PHE A 512 1.50 -13.08 -15.33
CA PHE A 512 1.78 -11.76 -15.89
C PHE A 512 1.52 -10.65 -14.87
N ILE A 513 0.38 -10.66 -14.17
CA ILE A 513 0.06 -9.69 -13.12
C ILE A 513 1.14 -9.68 -12.03
N THR A 514 1.49 -10.84 -11.48
CA THR A 514 2.53 -10.96 -10.43
C THR A 514 3.88 -10.42 -10.90
N SER A 515 4.28 -10.74 -12.14
CA SER A 515 5.56 -10.30 -12.71
C SER A 515 5.69 -8.79 -12.90
N ASN A 516 4.57 -8.06 -12.87
CA ASN A 516 4.56 -6.60 -12.97
C ASN A 516 4.59 -5.91 -11.60
N VAL A 517 4.35 -6.63 -10.50
CA VAL A 517 4.25 -6.10 -9.13
C VAL A 517 3.44 -4.80 -9.10
N PRO A 518 2.12 -4.88 -9.39
CA PRO A 518 1.30 -3.70 -9.55
C PRO A 518 1.31 -2.82 -8.29
N MET A 519 1.28 -1.51 -8.50
CA MET A 519 1.10 -0.51 -7.43
C MET A 519 -0.20 -0.81 -6.68
N GLY A 520 -0.17 -0.78 -5.35
CA GLY A 520 -1.23 -1.33 -4.46
C GLY A 520 -0.94 -2.75 -3.94
N VAL A 521 -0.03 -3.48 -4.61
CA VAL A 521 0.54 -4.80 -4.22
C VAL A 521 -0.46 -5.86 -3.73
N PRO A 522 -1.49 -6.22 -4.53
CA PRO A 522 -2.43 -7.31 -4.24
C PRO A 522 -1.84 -8.71 -4.51
N LEU A 523 -0.64 -8.97 -4.00
CA LEU A 523 0.09 -10.19 -4.32
C LEU A 523 -0.53 -11.42 -3.64
N GLU A 524 -0.97 -11.28 -2.39
CA GLU A 524 -1.65 -12.35 -1.66
C GLU A 524 -3.04 -12.64 -2.22
N TRP A 525 -3.76 -11.61 -2.67
CA TRP A 525 -5.02 -11.76 -3.40
C TRP A 525 -4.81 -12.57 -4.68
N ASN A 526 -3.73 -12.28 -5.43
CA ASN A 526 -3.39 -13.03 -6.63
C ASN A 526 -3.13 -14.52 -6.33
N VAL A 527 -2.48 -14.84 -5.21
CA VAL A 527 -2.26 -16.23 -4.76
C VAL A 527 -3.57 -16.96 -4.48
N ILE A 528 -4.48 -16.37 -3.68
CA ILE A 528 -5.74 -17.05 -3.35
C ILE A 528 -6.65 -17.18 -4.58
N VAL A 529 -6.64 -16.24 -5.52
CA VAL A 529 -7.43 -16.34 -6.74
C VAL A 529 -6.94 -17.49 -7.63
N VAL A 530 -5.62 -17.64 -7.79
CA VAL A 530 -5.02 -18.78 -8.52
C VAL A 530 -5.36 -20.10 -7.82
N TYR A 531 -5.15 -20.17 -6.51
CA TYR A 531 -5.51 -21.35 -5.71
C TYR A 531 -7.00 -21.70 -5.84
N SER A 532 -7.87 -20.69 -5.77
CA SER A 532 -9.32 -20.86 -5.91
C SER A 532 -9.71 -21.38 -7.28
N ALA A 533 -9.00 -20.98 -8.34
CA ALA A 533 -9.22 -21.54 -9.66
C ALA A 533 -8.97 -23.06 -9.69
N PHE A 534 -7.85 -23.51 -9.12
CA PHE A 534 -7.50 -24.93 -9.05
C PHE A 534 -8.47 -25.73 -8.17
N VAL A 535 -8.88 -25.22 -7.02
CA VAL A 535 -9.82 -25.92 -6.14
C VAL A 535 -11.23 -25.92 -6.73
N LEU A 536 -11.77 -24.74 -7.05
CA LEU A 536 -13.17 -24.63 -7.45
C LEU A 536 -13.40 -25.21 -8.84
N PHE A 537 -12.59 -24.82 -9.83
CA PHE A 537 -12.83 -25.17 -11.22
C PHE A 537 -12.00 -26.36 -11.69
N GLY A 538 -10.92 -26.71 -10.99
CA GLY A 538 -10.14 -27.92 -11.25
C GLY A 538 -10.62 -29.12 -10.44
N HIS A 539 -10.46 -29.08 -9.11
CA HIS A 539 -10.80 -30.20 -8.23
C HIS A 539 -12.30 -30.47 -8.16
N HIS A 540 -13.12 -29.42 -8.06
CA HIS A 540 -14.59 -29.52 -8.05
C HIS A 540 -15.20 -29.15 -9.39
N ALA A 541 -14.56 -29.50 -10.51
CA ALA A 541 -15.03 -29.14 -11.84
C ALA A 541 -16.44 -29.65 -12.14
N ASP A 542 -16.82 -30.80 -11.59
CA ASP A 542 -18.12 -31.45 -11.72
C ASP A 542 -19.29 -30.66 -11.09
N VAL A 543 -19.02 -29.75 -10.15
CA VAL A 543 -20.05 -28.99 -9.44
C VAL A 543 -20.52 -27.80 -10.27
N SER A 544 -21.75 -27.82 -10.78
CA SER A 544 -22.32 -26.69 -11.53
C SER A 544 -22.66 -25.50 -10.63
N VAL A 545 -22.40 -24.28 -11.10
CA VAL A 545 -22.87 -23.04 -10.45
C VAL A 545 -24.41 -22.97 -10.36
N LEU A 546 -25.11 -23.64 -11.27
CA LEU A 546 -26.57 -23.70 -11.32
C LEU A 546 -27.18 -24.60 -10.24
N SER A 547 -26.36 -25.41 -9.56
CA SER A 547 -26.79 -26.28 -8.47
C SER A 547 -26.85 -25.56 -7.10
N MET A 548 -26.77 -24.21 -7.10
CA MET A 548 -26.74 -23.42 -5.87
C MET A 548 -28.00 -23.63 -5.01
N ALA A 549 -27.76 -24.07 -3.78
CA ALA A 549 -28.78 -24.27 -2.76
C ALA A 549 -28.32 -23.65 -1.43
N PRO A 550 -29.25 -23.22 -0.55
CA PRO A 550 -30.69 -23.11 -0.80
C PRO A 550 -31.00 -22.01 -1.83
N THR A 551 -32.13 -22.07 -2.53
CA THR A 551 -32.52 -21.07 -3.54
C THR A 551 -32.58 -19.65 -2.97
N ALA A 552 -32.83 -19.50 -1.67
CA ALA A 552 -32.80 -18.21 -0.97
C ALA A 552 -31.41 -17.54 -0.94
N LEU A 553 -30.32 -18.28 -1.16
CA LEU A 553 -28.96 -17.74 -1.27
C LEU A 553 -28.71 -17.06 -2.63
N VAL A 554 -29.42 -17.47 -3.68
CA VAL A 554 -29.21 -17.00 -5.06
C VAL A 554 -29.37 -15.47 -5.19
N PRO A 555 -30.43 -14.82 -4.65
CA PRO A 555 -30.55 -13.36 -4.71
C PRO A 555 -29.39 -12.62 -4.04
N PHE A 556 -28.90 -13.13 -2.91
CA PHE A 556 -27.75 -12.55 -2.22
C PHE A 556 -26.48 -12.64 -3.08
N VAL A 557 -26.20 -13.81 -3.66
CA VAL A 557 -25.02 -13.96 -4.52
C VAL A 557 -25.15 -13.07 -5.76
N LEU A 558 -26.30 -13.06 -6.45
CA LEU A 558 -26.54 -12.21 -7.62
C LEU A 558 -26.43 -10.71 -7.32
N LEU A 559 -26.79 -10.28 -6.11
CA LEU A 559 -26.61 -8.89 -5.68
C LEU A 559 -25.13 -8.48 -5.78
N PHE A 560 -24.23 -9.30 -5.24
CA PHE A 560 -22.79 -9.01 -5.20
C PHE A 560 -22.05 -9.39 -6.48
N THR A 561 -22.53 -10.38 -7.24
CA THR A 561 -21.85 -10.87 -8.44
C THR A 561 -22.36 -10.25 -9.73
N VAL A 562 -23.53 -9.60 -9.73
CA VAL A 562 -24.12 -9.01 -10.93
C VAL A 562 -24.63 -7.60 -10.67
N VAL A 563 -25.53 -7.40 -9.70
CA VAL A 563 -26.26 -6.12 -9.55
C VAL A 563 -25.33 -4.99 -9.15
N LEU A 564 -24.55 -5.14 -8.08
CA LEU A 564 -23.65 -4.09 -7.60
C LEU A 564 -22.51 -3.81 -8.61
N PRO A 565 -21.83 -4.82 -9.19
CA PRO A 565 -20.87 -4.57 -10.27
C PRO A 565 -21.46 -3.88 -11.49
N LEU A 566 -22.65 -4.28 -11.95
CA LEU A 566 -23.31 -3.65 -13.09
C LEU A 566 -23.64 -2.18 -12.80
N LEU A 567 -24.28 -1.92 -11.65
CA LEU A 567 -24.63 -0.56 -11.25
C LEU A 567 -23.40 0.31 -11.09
N GLY A 568 -22.32 -0.20 -10.48
CA GLY A 568 -21.08 0.53 -10.31
C GLY A 568 -20.32 0.79 -11.62
N ASN A 569 -20.46 -0.07 -12.62
CA ASN A 569 -19.94 0.21 -13.96
C ASN A 569 -20.80 1.24 -14.70
N LEU A 570 -22.13 1.24 -14.55
CA LEU A 570 -23.03 2.20 -15.20
C LEU A 570 -23.08 3.58 -14.51
N LYS A 571 -22.96 3.60 -13.18
CA LYS A 571 -23.03 4.77 -12.30
C LYS A 571 -21.90 4.71 -11.27
N PRO A 572 -20.66 5.02 -11.67
CA PRO A 572 -19.48 4.83 -10.83
C PRO A 572 -19.46 5.73 -9.59
N THR A 573 -20.25 6.80 -9.54
CA THR A 573 -20.41 7.64 -8.35
C THR A 573 -21.16 6.95 -7.20
N TRP A 574 -21.89 5.86 -7.47
CA TRP A 574 -22.77 5.23 -6.47
C TRP A 574 -22.10 4.09 -5.71
N ILE A 575 -21.25 3.33 -6.39
CA ILE A 575 -20.70 2.09 -5.88
C ILE A 575 -19.18 2.16 -5.92
N SER A 576 -18.56 1.83 -4.80
CA SER A 576 -17.11 1.75 -4.61
C SER A 576 -16.44 0.97 -5.75
N PHE A 577 -15.22 1.37 -6.07
CA PHE A 577 -14.35 0.71 -7.04
C PHE A 577 -14.23 -0.80 -6.81
N LEU A 578 -14.05 -1.21 -5.55
CA LEU A 578 -13.88 -2.60 -5.15
C LEU A 578 -15.15 -3.40 -5.35
N VAL A 579 -16.27 -2.88 -4.82
CA VAL A 579 -17.59 -3.53 -4.95
C VAL A 579 -18.04 -3.61 -6.41
N SER A 580 -17.59 -2.66 -7.23
CA SER A 580 -17.83 -2.66 -8.67
C SER A 580 -16.92 -3.62 -9.46
N MET A 581 -15.92 -4.21 -8.80
CA MET A 581 -14.90 -5.11 -9.38
C MET A 581 -14.14 -4.50 -10.57
N ARG A 582 -13.83 -3.20 -10.52
CA ARG A 582 -13.20 -2.46 -11.63
C ARG A 582 -11.67 -2.56 -11.67
N TYR A 583 -11.14 -3.70 -11.24
CA TYR A 583 -9.74 -3.89 -10.89
C TYR A 583 -8.78 -3.57 -12.05
N TYR A 584 -7.81 -2.68 -11.77
CA TYR A 584 -6.68 -2.34 -12.65
C TYR A 584 -7.05 -1.96 -14.09
N ALA A 585 -8.25 -1.41 -14.31
CA ALA A 585 -8.71 -1.06 -15.66
C ALA A 585 -8.25 0.32 -16.15
N GLY A 586 -7.58 1.10 -15.31
CA GLY A 586 -7.20 2.50 -15.59
C GLY A 586 -8.32 3.49 -15.31
N ASN A 587 -9.56 2.99 -15.25
CA ASN A 587 -10.77 3.78 -15.11
C ASN A 587 -11.26 3.77 -13.65
N TRP A 588 -10.45 4.32 -12.74
CA TRP A 588 -10.82 4.52 -11.34
C TRP A 588 -10.82 6.01 -11.01
N ALA A 589 -11.74 6.41 -10.14
CA ALA A 589 -11.75 7.74 -9.58
C ALA A 589 -10.40 8.06 -8.92
N CYS A 590 -10.03 9.33 -8.89
CA CYS A 590 -8.78 9.76 -8.28
C CYS A 590 -8.90 11.19 -7.74
N SER A 591 -7.92 11.60 -6.94
CA SER A 591 -7.84 12.99 -6.50
C SER A 591 -6.41 13.42 -6.28
N VAL A 592 -6.17 14.72 -6.44
CA VAL A 592 -4.91 15.39 -6.09
C VAL A 592 -5.20 16.41 -5.00
N TRP A 593 -4.33 16.44 -4.00
CA TRP A 593 -4.42 17.30 -2.82
C TRP A 593 -3.22 18.24 -2.85
N LEU A 594 -3.51 19.54 -2.83
CA LEU A 594 -2.54 20.63 -2.95
C LEU A 594 -2.46 21.34 -1.60
N PHE A 595 -1.37 21.13 -0.86
CA PHE A 595 -1.13 21.76 0.44
C PHE A 595 -0.23 22.97 0.26
N GLU A 596 -0.71 24.17 0.60
CA GLU A 596 0.10 25.38 0.52
C GLU A 596 1.24 25.34 1.55
N GLY A 597 2.48 25.56 1.11
CA GLY A 597 3.69 25.56 1.94
C GLY A 597 3.78 24.32 2.82
N GLU A 598 3.85 24.53 4.14
CA GLU A 598 3.88 23.45 5.12
C GLU A 598 2.52 23.17 5.79
N SER A 599 1.41 23.61 5.18
CA SER A 599 0.06 23.38 5.74
C SER A 599 -0.26 21.90 5.95
N TYR A 600 0.38 20.99 5.20
CA TYR A 600 0.30 19.53 5.42
C TYR A 600 0.66 19.13 6.86
N ARG A 601 1.47 19.92 7.58
CA ARG A 601 1.80 19.71 9.01
C ARG A 601 0.56 19.78 9.91
N LYS A 602 -0.52 20.46 9.50
CA LYS A 602 -1.79 20.44 10.25
C LYS A 602 -2.39 19.04 10.36
N LEU A 603 -2.01 18.11 9.48
CA LEU A 603 -2.37 16.69 9.59
C LEU A 603 -1.81 16.01 10.86
N ASP A 604 -0.82 16.61 11.53
CA ASP A 604 -0.31 16.10 12.82
C ASP A 604 -1.32 16.28 13.98
N ARG A 605 -2.42 17.03 13.76
CA ARG A 605 -3.57 17.08 14.67
C ARG A 605 -4.39 15.79 14.65
N LEU A 606 -4.23 14.95 13.64
CA LEU A 606 -4.93 13.67 13.54
C LEU A 606 -4.32 12.65 14.51
N THR A 607 -5.18 11.79 15.06
CA THR A 607 -4.70 10.57 15.69
C THR A 607 -4.33 9.58 14.58
N LYS A 608 -3.03 9.33 14.39
CA LYS A 608 -2.49 8.45 13.33
C LYS A 608 -1.26 7.69 13.81
N ALA A 609 -0.95 6.56 13.17
CA ALA A 609 0.22 5.75 13.50
C ALA A 609 1.47 6.13 12.68
N ALA A 610 1.28 6.72 11.50
CA ALA A 610 2.36 7.10 10.60
C ALA A 610 2.58 8.63 10.58
N PRO A 611 3.83 9.11 10.56
CA PRO A 611 4.15 10.52 10.28
C PRO A 611 3.98 10.83 8.79
N TRP A 612 4.26 12.08 8.41
CA TRP A 612 4.23 12.51 7.01
C TRP A 612 5.09 11.61 6.11
N LEU A 613 4.69 11.42 4.85
CA LEU A 613 5.33 10.49 3.92
C LEU A 613 6.85 10.68 3.82
N LEU A 614 7.28 11.93 3.60
CA LEU A 614 8.70 12.23 3.48
C LEU A 614 9.44 12.07 4.82
N ASP A 615 8.79 12.37 5.95
CA ASP A 615 9.38 12.14 7.27
C ASP A 615 9.60 10.65 7.58
N GLN A 616 8.79 9.76 6.96
CA GLN A 616 9.04 8.31 7.04
C GLN A 616 10.28 7.92 6.23
N LEU A 617 10.42 8.48 5.03
CA LEU A 617 11.52 8.21 4.10
C LEU A 617 12.86 8.78 4.58
N ASP A 618 12.83 9.94 5.23
CA ASP A 618 14.02 10.64 5.75
C ASP A 618 14.72 9.85 6.88
N ARG A 619 14.12 8.74 7.35
CA ARG A 619 14.77 7.76 8.25
C ARG A 619 15.73 6.81 7.53
N PHE A 620 15.53 6.63 6.22
CA PHE A 620 16.24 5.65 5.40
C PHE A 620 17.13 6.31 4.35
N TYR A 621 16.71 7.50 3.88
CA TYR A 621 17.33 8.17 2.75
C TYR A 621 17.56 9.65 3.05
N ASP A 622 18.54 10.23 2.38
CA ASP A 622 18.71 11.68 2.36
C ASP A 622 17.54 12.35 1.62
N ARG A 623 17.33 13.64 1.90
CA ARG A 623 16.17 14.38 1.37
C ARG A 623 16.09 14.40 -0.16
N ARG A 624 17.24 14.43 -0.85
CA ARG A 624 17.29 14.43 -2.32
C ARG A 624 16.79 13.08 -2.85
N THR A 625 17.21 11.98 -2.25
CA THR A 625 16.72 10.64 -2.59
C THR A 625 15.21 10.48 -2.31
N SER A 626 14.73 10.91 -1.12
CA SER A 626 13.30 10.90 -0.78
C SER A 626 12.45 11.70 -1.77
N THR A 627 12.90 12.91 -2.14
CA THR A 627 12.22 13.79 -3.09
C THR A 627 12.14 13.16 -4.48
N GLY A 628 13.24 12.54 -4.94
CA GLY A 628 13.28 11.86 -6.24
C GLY A 628 12.35 10.63 -6.31
N LEU A 629 12.24 9.87 -5.21
CA LEU A 629 11.36 8.70 -5.12
C LEU A 629 9.88 9.11 -5.13
N VAL A 630 9.49 10.04 -4.25
CA VAL A 630 8.10 10.49 -4.15
C VAL A 630 7.66 11.25 -5.39
N GLY A 631 8.55 12.03 -6.02
CA GLY A 631 8.25 12.75 -7.25
C GLY A 631 7.76 11.85 -8.40
N LYS A 632 8.17 10.57 -8.43
CA LYS A 632 7.69 9.60 -9.42
C LYS A 632 6.23 9.19 -9.24
N VAL A 633 5.62 9.42 -8.07
CA VAL A 633 4.17 9.19 -7.86
C VAL A 633 3.33 10.10 -8.75
N ILE A 634 3.83 11.32 -9.03
CA ILE A 634 3.19 12.24 -10.00
C ILE A 634 3.15 11.59 -11.38
N ALA A 635 4.25 10.96 -11.82
CA ALA A 635 4.29 10.25 -13.10
C ALA A 635 3.28 9.11 -13.15
N PHE A 636 3.22 8.28 -12.10
CA PHE A 636 2.22 7.21 -12.00
C PHE A 636 0.81 7.75 -12.24
N ARG A 637 0.43 8.85 -11.57
CA ARG A 637 -0.91 9.43 -11.74
C ARG A 637 -1.13 9.95 -13.16
N LEU A 638 -0.23 10.80 -13.66
CA LEU A 638 -0.43 11.56 -14.91
C LEU A 638 -0.23 10.73 -16.19
N MET A 639 0.46 9.59 -16.10
CA MET A 639 0.63 8.69 -17.25
C MET A 639 -0.62 7.82 -17.53
N HIS A 640 -1.53 7.68 -16.56
CA HIS A 640 -2.85 7.11 -16.82
C HIS A 640 -3.73 8.12 -17.56
N LEU A 641 -4.65 7.63 -18.40
CA LEU A 641 -5.46 8.48 -19.27
C LEU A 641 -6.28 9.52 -18.49
N HIS A 642 -6.95 9.12 -17.40
CA HIS A 642 -7.70 10.04 -16.56
C HIS A 642 -6.80 11.06 -15.85
N GLY A 643 -5.56 10.69 -15.52
CA GLY A 643 -4.59 11.61 -14.90
C GLY A 643 -4.18 12.79 -15.78
N ARG A 644 -4.31 12.67 -17.11
CA ARG A 644 -3.98 13.75 -18.06
C ARG A 644 -4.89 14.98 -17.93
N ILE A 645 -5.97 14.87 -17.18
CA ILE A 645 -6.86 16.00 -16.87
C ILE A 645 -6.24 16.96 -15.84
N PHE A 646 -5.30 16.52 -15.00
CA PHE A 646 -4.89 17.33 -13.86
C PHE A 646 -4.11 18.58 -14.25
N GLY A 647 -3.29 18.55 -15.31
CA GLY A 647 -2.56 19.74 -15.78
C GLY A 647 -3.46 20.97 -15.90
N PRO A 648 -4.50 20.96 -16.76
CA PRO A 648 -5.40 22.10 -16.89
C PRO A 648 -6.29 22.35 -15.67
N LEU A 649 -6.53 21.35 -14.80
CA LEU A 649 -7.32 21.55 -13.57
C LEU A 649 -6.50 22.19 -12.44
N VAL A 650 -5.19 22.00 -12.44
CA VAL A 650 -4.31 22.58 -11.43
C VAL A 650 -4.22 24.09 -11.60
N ASP A 651 -4.14 24.59 -12.83
CA ASP A 651 -4.18 26.03 -13.12
C ASP A 651 -5.50 26.70 -12.71
N LYS A 652 -6.59 25.92 -12.65
CA LYS A 652 -7.88 26.37 -12.10
C LYS A 652 -7.95 26.24 -10.59
N ALA A 653 -7.23 25.28 -10.03
CA ALA A 653 -7.23 25.00 -8.61
C ALA A 653 -6.32 25.96 -7.85
N VAL A 654 -5.18 26.39 -8.38
CA VAL A 654 -4.20 27.27 -7.69
C VAL A 654 -3.56 28.24 -8.67
N ASP A 655 -3.28 29.47 -8.22
CA ASP A 655 -2.66 30.51 -9.07
C ASP A 655 -1.17 30.22 -9.34
N ASP A 656 -0.50 29.58 -8.39
CA ASP A 656 0.93 29.25 -8.46
C ASP A 656 1.21 27.93 -7.74
N LEU A 657 1.37 26.85 -8.51
CA LEU A 657 1.64 25.51 -7.99
C LEU A 657 2.97 25.43 -7.23
N THR A 658 3.94 26.32 -7.49
CA THR A 658 5.25 26.26 -6.80
C THR A 658 5.13 26.49 -5.30
N ARG A 659 4.03 27.11 -4.85
CA ARG A 659 3.68 27.31 -3.45
C ARG A 659 3.03 26.10 -2.79
N TYR A 660 2.70 25.06 -3.56
CA TYR A 660 1.93 23.91 -3.07
C TYR A 660 2.70 22.61 -3.18
N GLU A 661 2.57 21.78 -2.15
CA GLU A 661 2.96 20.38 -2.20
C GLU A 661 1.85 19.57 -2.89
N TRP A 662 2.19 18.94 -4.01
CA TRP A 662 1.32 18.01 -4.72
C TRP A 662 1.32 16.64 -4.05
N VAL A 663 0.14 16.13 -3.71
CA VAL A 663 0.00 14.83 -3.07
C VAL A 663 -1.13 14.04 -3.71
N ASP A 664 -0.86 12.79 -4.09
CA ASP A 664 -1.93 11.88 -4.55
C ASP A 664 -2.86 11.55 -3.37
N GLY A 665 -4.18 11.62 -3.60
CA GLY A 665 -5.18 11.37 -2.57
C GLY A 665 -5.08 9.98 -1.95
N GLU A 666 -4.53 9.00 -2.68
CA GLU A 666 -4.28 7.66 -2.16
C GLU A 666 -3.32 7.67 -0.96
N LEU A 667 -2.31 8.56 -0.99
CA LEU A 667 -1.35 8.74 0.10
C LEU A 667 -2.01 9.43 1.30
N VAL A 668 -2.91 10.37 1.04
CA VAL A 668 -3.67 11.07 2.09
C VAL A 668 -4.64 10.12 2.80
N ALA A 669 -5.41 9.31 2.05
CA ALA A 669 -6.24 8.26 2.64
C ALA A 669 -5.40 7.24 3.42
N GLY A 670 -4.27 6.79 2.85
CA GLY A 670 -3.37 5.87 3.53
C GLY A 670 -2.86 6.40 4.88
N LEU A 671 -2.52 7.69 4.94
CA LEU A 671 -2.06 8.37 6.15
C LEU A 671 -3.19 8.62 7.16
N ALA A 672 -4.34 9.09 6.70
CA ALA A 672 -5.44 9.53 7.57
C ALA A 672 -6.33 8.38 8.06
N LEU A 673 -6.64 7.42 7.18
CA LEU A 673 -7.57 6.32 7.47
C LEU A 673 -6.86 5.05 7.92
N GLY A 674 -5.57 4.92 7.63
CA GLY A 674 -4.78 3.72 7.93
C GLY A 674 -4.92 2.62 6.88
N TRP A 675 -5.68 2.85 5.81
CA TRP A 675 -5.83 1.88 4.72
C TRP A 675 -6.28 2.61 3.45
N ASN A 676 -5.80 2.14 2.30
CA ASN A 676 -6.27 2.53 0.98
C ASN A 676 -5.85 1.46 -0.03
N PHE A 677 -6.63 1.30 -1.11
CA PHE A 677 -6.32 0.37 -2.20
C PHE A 677 -6.97 0.80 -3.52
N GLY A 678 -6.56 1.97 -4.03
CA GLY A 678 -7.02 2.47 -5.34
C GLY A 678 -8.49 2.88 -5.41
N ASP A 679 -9.18 3.00 -4.26
CA ASP A 679 -10.58 3.41 -4.20
C ASP A 679 -10.70 4.87 -3.76
N ALA A 680 -10.89 5.76 -4.73
CA ALA A 680 -10.96 7.18 -4.45
C ALA A 680 -12.21 7.66 -3.73
N HIS A 681 -13.21 6.80 -3.53
CA HIS A 681 -14.30 7.10 -2.59
C HIS A 681 -13.83 7.10 -1.13
N LEU A 682 -12.59 6.68 -0.85
CA LEU A 682 -11.94 6.87 0.46
C LEU A 682 -11.20 8.21 0.59
N HIS A 683 -10.93 8.91 -0.51
CA HIS A 683 -10.28 10.21 -0.50
C HIS A 683 -11.06 11.22 -1.34
N ASP A 684 -12.37 11.21 -1.16
CA ASP A 684 -13.32 12.15 -1.74
C ASP A 684 -13.61 13.32 -0.78
N GLU A 685 -14.69 14.04 -1.07
CA GLU A 685 -15.18 15.14 -0.23
C GLU A 685 -15.51 14.74 1.22
N GLN A 686 -15.85 13.48 1.49
CA GLN A 686 -16.11 13.04 2.85
C GLN A 686 -14.81 13.06 3.68
N LEU A 687 -13.71 12.60 3.11
CA LEU A 687 -12.40 12.69 3.78
C LEU A 687 -11.97 14.16 3.91
N LEU A 688 -12.15 14.98 2.87
CA LEU A 688 -11.83 16.41 2.92
C LEU A 688 -12.57 17.12 4.06
N ALA A 689 -13.88 16.91 4.17
CA ALA A 689 -14.68 17.50 5.25
C ALA A 689 -14.22 17.02 6.64
N SER A 690 -13.88 15.73 6.76
CA SER A 690 -13.35 15.17 8.01
C SER A 690 -12.01 15.78 8.39
N LEU A 691 -11.10 15.95 7.43
CA LEU A 691 -9.80 16.56 7.66
C LEU A 691 -9.95 18.05 7.98
N GLN A 692 -10.82 18.78 7.29
CA GLN A 692 -11.09 20.17 7.62
C GLN A 692 -11.58 20.34 9.06
N ALA A 693 -12.56 19.53 9.48
CA ALA A 693 -13.13 19.60 10.82
C ALA A 693 -12.10 19.30 11.93
N GLN A 694 -11.06 18.52 11.63
CA GLN A 694 -10.05 18.10 12.61
C GLN A 694 -8.78 18.94 12.56
N CYS A 695 -8.42 19.46 11.39
CA CYS A 695 -7.14 20.11 11.13
C CYS A 695 -7.27 21.63 10.95
N GLY A 696 -8.43 22.16 10.57
CA GLY A 696 -8.69 23.60 10.45
C GLY A 696 -7.76 24.30 9.46
N PHE A 697 -7.87 23.96 8.17
CA PHE A 697 -7.19 24.68 7.11
C PHE A 697 -7.87 26.04 6.88
N ALA A 698 -7.07 27.08 6.62
CA ALA A 698 -7.54 28.39 6.21
C ALA A 698 -7.84 28.41 4.70
N PRO A 699 -8.60 29.40 4.19
CA PRO A 699 -8.83 29.53 2.76
C PRO A 699 -7.53 29.53 1.96
N GLY A 700 -7.44 28.69 0.94
CA GLY A 700 -6.26 28.52 0.09
C GLY A 700 -5.28 27.45 0.57
N GLU A 701 -5.25 27.11 1.86
CA GLU A 701 -4.18 26.24 2.37
C GLU A 701 -4.29 24.79 1.90
N LEU A 702 -5.51 24.29 1.68
CA LEU A 702 -5.73 22.95 1.15
C LEU A 702 -6.79 23.01 0.04
N ARG A 703 -6.35 22.73 -1.19
CA ARG A 703 -7.23 22.57 -2.34
C ARG A 703 -7.15 21.16 -2.89
N CYS A 704 -8.29 20.60 -3.28
CA CYS A 704 -8.40 19.24 -3.78
C CYS A 704 -9.08 19.24 -5.15
N ILE A 705 -8.56 18.44 -6.06
CA ILE A 705 -9.15 18.16 -7.36
C ILE A 705 -9.59 16.71 -7.33
N PHE A 706 -10.90 16.46 -7.43
CA PHE A 706 -11.50 15.14 -7.50
C PHE A 706 -11.93 14.86 -8.93
N VAL A 707 -11.61 13.68 -9.44
CA VAL A 707 -11.98 13.22 -10.78
C VAL A 707 -12.67 11.87 -10.62
N GLU A 708 -13.91 11.78 -11.09
CA GLU A 708 -14.66 10.54 -11.07
C GLU A 708 -14.30 9.65 -12.26
N SER A 709 -14.51 8.34 -12.09
CA SER A 709 -14.37 7.35 -13.13
C SER A 709 -15.35 7.59 -14.29
N GLN A 710 -14.97 7.20 -15.50
CA GLN A 710 -15.87 7.14 -16.66
C GLN A 710 -16.89 6.02 -16.47
N ALA A 711 -18.18 6.32 -16.66
CA ALA A 711 -19.22 5.30 -16.72
C ALA A 711 -19.06 4.37 -17.94
N LEU A 712 -19.51 3.12 -17.84
CA LEU A 712 -19.63 2.19 -18.96
C LEU A 712 -20.57 2.81 -20.00
N PHE A 713 -20.06 3.06 -21.20
CA PHE A 713 -20.67 3.86 -22.29
C PHE A 713 -20.67 5.39 -22.13
N GLY A 714 -20.19 5.92 -21.02
CA GLY A 714 -19.99 7.36 -20.83
C GLY A 714 -18.91 7.91 -21.77
N ARG A 715 -18.94 9.22 -22.04
CA ARG A 715 -17.96 9.89 -22.93
C ARG A 715 -17.12 10.96 -22.23
N THR A 716 -17.42 11.24 -20.98
CA THR A 716 -16.84 12.32 -20.17
C THR A 716 -16.31 11.79 -18.83
N LEU A 717 -15.47 12.60 -18.19
CA LEU A 717 -15.07 12.48 -16.79
C LEU A 717 -15.62 13.70 -16.05
N GLU A 718 -16.31 13.48 -14.94
CA GLU A 718 -16.72 14.53 -14.02
C GLU A 718 -15.53 14.92 -13.13
N TYR A 719 -15.35 16.22 -12.91
CA TYR A 719 -14.37 16.74 -11.96
C TYR A 719 -14.98 17.78 -11.02
N ARG A 720 -14.37 17.91 -9.84
CA ARG A 720 -14.74 18.88 -8.81
C ARG A 720 -13.47 19.44 -8.17
N ILE A 721 -13.36 20.76 -8.08
CA ILE A 721 -12.28 21.47 -7.39
C ILE A 721 -12.85 22.07 -6.11
N ARG A 722 -12.24 21.76 -4.97
CA ARG A 722 -12.67 22.27 -3.67
C ARG A 722 -11.53 22.85 -2.88
N ASP A 723 -11.83 23.92 -2.16
CA ASP A 723 -11.03 24.41 -1.05
C ASP A 723 -11.59 23.82 0.25
N ALA A 724 -10.70 23.34 1.12
CA ALA A 724 -11.10 22.72 2.38
C ALA A 724 -11.93 23.66 3.26
N ALA A 725 -11.64 24.97 3.25
CA ALA A 725 -12.27 25.95 4.12
C ALA A 725 -13.52 26.59 3.50
N THR A 726 -13.48 26.88 2.20
CA THR A 726 -14.50 27.66 1.50
C THR A 726 -15.43 26.83 0.61
N GLY A 727 -15.12 25.55 0.38
CA GLY A 727 -16.01 24.61 -0.30
C GLY A 727 -15.74 24.50 -1.80
N LEU A 728 -16.82 24.37 -2.59
CA LEU A 728 -16.72 24.15 -4.04
C LEU A 728 -16.20 25.40 -4.75
N ILE A 729 -15.12 25.25 -5.52
CA ILE A 729 -14.60 26.28 -6.42
C ILE A 729 -15.20 26.11 -7.81
N GLU A 730 -15.11 24.90 -8.36
CA GLU A 730 -15.56 24.59 -9.71
C GLU A 730 -15.97 23.13 -9.83
N ALA A 731 -16.94 22.83 -10.69
CA ALA A 731 -17.25 21.48 -11.14
C ALA A 731 -17.53 21.48 -12.64
N GLY A 732 -17.25 20.37 -13.31
CA GLY A 732 -17.51 20.26 -14.74
C GLY A 732 -17.21 18.88 -15.31
N GLU A 733 -17.30 18.77 -16.62
CA GLU A 733 -17.03 17.54 -17.36
C GLU A 733 -15.98 17.74 -18.44
N VAL A 734 -15.14 16.73 -18.64
CA VAL A 734 -14.12 16.71 -19.71
C VAL A 734 -14.33 15.50 -20.62
N PRO A 735 -14.44 15.68 -21.95
CA PRO A 735 -14.51 14.56 -22.88
C PRO A 735 -13.27 13.68 -22.81
N VAL A 736 -13.44 12.36 -22.65
CA VAL A 736 -12.33 11.40 -22.62
C VAL A 736 -11.53 11.43 -23.92
N SER A 737 -12.19 11.71 -25.06
CA SER A 737 -11.52 11.89 -26.34
C SER A 737 -10.48 13.02 -26.32
N ALA A 738 -10.73 14.10 -25.58
CA ALA A 738 -9.80 15.21 -25.46
C ALA A 738 -8.54 14.86 -24.65
N LEU A 739 -8.58 13.80 -23.83
CA LEU A 739 -7.43 13.35 -23.03
C LEU A 739 -6.55 12.34 -23.77
N ARG A 740 -7.10 11.64 -24.78
CA ARG A 740 -6.39 10.58 -25.52
C ARG A 740 -5.15 11.08 -26.26
N ASP A 741 -5.22 12.29 -26.81
CA ASP A 741 -4.14 12.88 -27.61
C ASP A 741 -3.21 13.79 -26.81
N ARG A 742 -3.48 13.97 -25.51
CA ARG A 742 -2.68 14.83 -24.62
C ARG A 742 -1.49 14.10 -24.04
N GLN A 743 -0.38 14.81 -23.89
CA GLN A 743 0.74 14.34 -23.09
C GLN A 743 0.50 14.60 -21.60
N PRO A 744 1.14 13.83 -20.70
CA PRO A 744 1.03 14.03 -19.26
C PRO A 744 1.37 15.46 -18.80
N TRP A 745 2.29 16.13 -19.48
CA TRP A 745 2.77 17.48 -19.18
C TRP A 745 2.02 18.61 -19.92
N ASP A 746 0.95 18.31 -20.65
CA ASP A 746 0.17 19.34 -21.33
C ASP A 746 -0.70 20.13 -20.33
N GLU A 747 -0.44 21.43 -20.20
CA GLU A 747 -1.22 22.36 -19.34
C GLU A 747 -2.37 23.06 -20.09
N ARG A 748 -2.35 23.03 -21.44
CA ARG A 748 -3.34 23.73 -22.29
C ARG A 748 -4.79 23.48 -21.84
N PRO A 749 -5.67 24.49 -21.74
CA PRO A 749 -7.05 24.28 -21.34
C PRO A 749 -7.73 23.20 -22.19
N VAL A 750 -8.51 22.33 -21.55
CA VAL A 750 -9.45 21.45 -22.25
C VAL A 750 -10.80 22.18 -22.27
N GLN A 751 -11.49 22.19 -23.41
CA GLN A 751 -12.87 22.68 -23.45
C GLN A 751 -13.72 21.80 -22.53
N ALA A 752 -13.93 22.26 -21.30
CA ALA A 752 -14.89 21.67 -20.40
C ALA A 752 -16.28 22.07 -20.90
N SER A 753 -17.19 21.09 -21.01
CA SER A 753 -18.61 21.46 -21.08
C SER A 753 -19.03 21.83 -19.67
N THR A 754 -19.48 23.06 -19.47
CA THR A 754 -20.18 23.44 -18.24
C THR A 754 -21.39 22.52 -18.10
N ALA A 755 -21.43 21.71 -17.04
CA ALA A 755 -22.62 20.95 -16.69
C ALA A 755 -23.75 21.96 -16.42
N ALA A 756 -24.85 21.83 -17.16
CA ALA A 756 -26.01 22.73 -17.09
C ALA A 756 -26.88 22.43 -15.88
#